data_AF-A0A159YZS8-F1
#
_entry.id   AF-A0A159YZS8-F1
#
_cell.length_a   1.000
_cell.length_b   1.000
_cell.length_c   1.000
_cell.angle_alpha   90.00
_cell.angle_beta   90.00
_cell.angle_gamma   90.00
#
_symmetry.space_group_name_H-M   'P 1'
#
loop_
_entity.id
_entity.type
_entity.pdbx_description
1 polymer ?
#
loop_
_entity_poly.entity_id
_entity_poly.type
_entity_poly.pdbx_seq_one_letter_code
_entity_poly.pdbx_strand_id
1 'polypeptide(L)'
;MPSVKDILMSMEYGPAPESATEVLKWLAARGTFGHFIGGAFTAPGVTFATTNPATGENLAQITQGTAADIAAAVAAARAAQPGWAALAGHERAKWLYAMARHVQKRERFLAVLESLDNGKPIRETRDIDIPLVARHFYHHAGWAELLAEEFPGAAPVGVCGQIIPWNFPLLMLAWKIAPALAAGNTVVLKPAEYTPLTALAFAEICAEIGLPAGVVNIVTGDGETGAALVASKVDKIAFTGSTEVGRAIRKATAGTGKALTLELGGKSPFIVCADADLDAAVEGVVESIWFNQGQVCCAGSRILVAEAVEDAFTRRLTDRLARLRVGDPLDKSVDMGALVHPVQLARVQQMVAAGMAAGARLVQAECKLPAKGCFYAPGFLTGVNPANPVADAEIFGPVATLTSFRTPDEAVELANATRYGLAASVWTESVNLAMDLAAKVKAGVVWVNSANIFDAGAAFGGMRESGFGREGGRAGLRDYLRGPEVAEAPEAQATFDTAPVPAATGQTGAIDRTAKMYVGGRQARPDSGQSYAVMHEGRVLGLAGLGSRKDIRNAVEAAAKAGAWGRATAHNRAQVLYYLAENLSARAAEFAARLVEGGHRPEAAALEVDLSIRRAFYYAAQADKFDGAVTATKTAHVTLQMPEPFGIMGIVCPDAAPLLGLVSLVLPAIAMGNRVVAVPAASRPLPATDLSQVLDCSDMPGGVLNIVTGPKDELAGVLAKHDEVAALWYVSGPEGRAAVEAESTGNLKSVWALANRDWTGPQGQGRAFLQRATQVKTIWVPYGE
;
A
#
# COMPACT_ATOMS: atom_id res chain seq x y z
N MET A 1 -26.83 58.13 -11.86
CA MET A 1 -25.58 57.36 -11.95
C MET A 1 -25.46 56.54 -10.69
N PRO A 2 -25.10 55.24 -10.77
CA PRO A 2 -24.86 54.45 -9.57
C PRO A 2 -23.80 55.14 -8.69
N SER A 3 -23.96 55.09 -7.37
CA SER A 3 -22.96 55.65 -6.46
C SER A 3 -21.67 54.83 -6.54
N VAL A 4 -20.53 55.40 -6.12
CA VAL A 4 -19.27 54.63 -6.03
C VAL A 4 -19.45 53.36 -5.19
N LYS A 5 -20.28 53.42 -4.15
CA LYS A 5 -20.65 52.26 -3.33
C LYS A 5 -21.45 51.21 -4.12
N ASP A 6 -22.41 51.64 -4.93
CA ASP A 6 -23.19 50.72 -5.78
C ASP A 6 -22.31 50.07 -6.83
N ILE A 7 -21.38 50.83 -7.43
CA ILE A 7 -20.40 50.31 -8.39
C ILE A 7 -19.50 49.28 -7.69
N LEU A 8 -18.95 49.57 -6.52
CA LEU A 8 -18.10 48.62 -5.78
C LEU A 8 -18.87 47.37 -5.32
N MET A 9 -20.17 47.49 -5.03
CA MET A 9 -21.05 46.38 -4.64
C MET A 9 -21.57 45.56 -5.85
N SER A 10 -21.64 46.18 -7.04
CA SER A 10 -22.12 45.56 -8.28
C SER A 10 -21.01 45.26 -9.28
N MET A 11 -19.75 45.54 -8.95
CA MET A 11 -18.60 45.27 -9.82
C MET A 11 -18.49 43.75 -9.98
N GLU A 12 -18.84 43.27 -11.17
CA GLU A 12 -18.51 41.91 -11.57
C GLU A 12 -16.98 41.79 -11.63
N TYR A 13 -16.44 40.78 -10.96
CA TYR A 13 -15.02 40.46 -11.10
C TYR A 13 -14.73 40.09 -12.55
N GLY A 14 -13.80 40.80 -13.18
CA GLY A 14 -13.32 40.45 -14.51
C GLY A 14 -12.59 39.10 -14.46
N PRO A 15 -12.82 38.18 -15.40
CA PRO A 15 -12.10 36.91 -15.45
C PRO A 15 -10.60 37.16 -15.66
N ALA A 16 -9.75 36.38 -15.01
CA ALA A 16 -8.29 36.48 -15.14
C ALA A 16 -7.67 35.14 -15.60
N PRO A 17 -8.04 34.65 -16.80
CA PRO A 17 -7.58 33.36 -17.29
C PRO A 17 -6.08 33.37 -17.60
N GLU A 18 -5.42 32.25 -17.32
CA GLU A 18 -4.10 31.96 -17.86
C GLU A 18 -4.16 31.74 -19.38
N SER A 19 -3.12 32.16 -20.09
CA SER A 19 -3.07 31.98 -21.54
C SER A 19 -2.78 30.53 -21.91
N ALA A 20 -3.67 29.91 -22.69
CA ALA A 20 -3.48 28.60 -23.30
C ALA A 20 -2.67 28.63 -24.62
N THR A 21 -2.26 29.81 -25.09
CA THR A 21 -1.72 29.99 -26.45
C THR A 21 -0.53 29.08 -26.76
N GLU A 22 0.46 29.00 -25.86
CA GLU A 22 1.66 28.20 -26.10
C GLU A 22 1.38 26.69 -26.06
N VAL A 23 0.45 26.26 -25.22
CA VAL A 23 -0.01 24.86 -25.19
C VAL A 23 -0.75 24.51 -26.47
N LEU A 24 -1.69 25.36 -26.92
CA LEU A 24 -2.45 25.12 -28.14
C LEU A 24 -1.55 25.13 -29.39
N LYS A 25 -0.53 26.00 -29.45
CA LYS A 25 0.49 25.96 -30.50
C LYS A 25 1.28 24.66 -30.49
N TRP A 26 1.68 24.18 -29.32
CA TRP A 26 2.40 22.91 -29.18
C TRP A 26 1.54 21.73 -29.62
N LEU A 27 0.28 21.67 -29.21
CA LEU A 27 -0.69 20.65 -29.64
C LEU A 27 -0.88 20.68 -31.16
N ALA A 28 -1.07 21.87 -31.74
CA ALA A 28 -1.23 22.03 -33.19
C ALA A 28 0.02 21.61 -33.98
N ALA A 29 1.22 21.91 -33.46
CA ALA A 29 2.48 21.52 -34.09
C ALA A 29 2.71 20.00 -34.04
N ARG A 30 2.23 19.33 -32.99
CA ARG A 30 2.30 17.86 -32.84
C ARG A 30 1.24 17.13 -33.67
N GLY A 31 0.01 17.64 -33.69
CA GLY A 31 -1.12 17.00 -34.34
C GLY A 31 -1.53 15.70 -33.67
N THR A 32 -0.93 14.59 -34.09
CA THR A 32 -1.24 13.24 -33.60
C THR A 32 -0.02 12.65 -32.89
N PHE A 33 -0.22 12.13 -31.68
CA PHE A 33 0.85 11.53 -30.88
C PHE A 33 0.97 10.03 -31.12
N GLY A 34 2.18 9.59 -31.45
CA GLY A 34 2.63 8.20 -31.23
C GLY A 34 3.06 7.98 -29.78
N HIS A 35 3.62 6.80 -29.50
CA HIS A 35 4.20 6.47 -28.20
C HIS A 35 5.63 7.03 -28.08
N PHE A 36 6.18 7.11 -26.88
CA PHE A 36 7.60 7.39 -26.67
C PHE A 36 8.34 6.10 -26.31
N ILE A 37 9.07 5.52 -27.27
CA ILE A 37 9.73 4.22 -27.12
C ILE A 37 11.18 4.35 -27.59
N GLY A 38 12.12 3.87 -26.78
CA GLY A 38 13.53 3.88 -27.16
C GLY A 38 14.11 5.29 -27.35
N GLY A 39 13.60 6.29 -26.64
CA GLY A 39 14.09 7.67 -26.70
C GLY A 39 13.52 8.54 -27.83
N ALA A 40 12.56 8.03 -28.62
CA ALA A 40 11.91 8.78 -29.70
C ALA A 40 10.39 8.54 -29.73
N PHE A 41 9.67 9.47 -30.36
CA PHE A 41 8.25 9.28 -30.66
C PHE A 41 8.07 8.35 -31.87
N THR A 42 7.18 7.36 -31.74
CA THR A 42 6.81 6.46 -32.84
C THR A 42 5.88 7.16 -33.82
N ALA A 43 5.69 6.56 -35.00
CA ALA A 43 4.57 6.94 -35.86
C ALA A 43 3.24 6.70 -35.14
N PRO A 44 2.22 7.55 -35.34
CA PRO A 44 0.88 7.29 -34.84
C PRO A 44 0.25 5.99 -35.37
N GLY A 45 -0.50 5.31 -34.51
CA GLY A 45 -1.25 4.09 -34.85
C GLY A 45 -2.75 4.34 -34.94
N VAL A 46 -3.56 3.38 -34.45
CA VAL A 46 -5.00 3.59 -34.20
C VAL A 46 -5.13 4.61 -33.07
N THR A 47 -6.02 5.59 -33.20
CA THR A 47 -6.08 6.74 -32.28
C THR A 47 -7.45 6.94 -31.66
N PHE A 48 -7.46 7.64 -30.53
CA PHE A 48 -8.65 8.20 -29.89
C PHE A 48 -8.40 9.68 -29.55
N ALA A 49 -9.48 10.45 -29.41
CA ALA A 49 -9.39 11.85 -29.03
C ALA A 49 -9.20 11.99 -27.51
N THR A 50 -8.28 12.86 -27.08
CA THR A 50 -8.34 13.47 -25.75
C THR A 50 -9.05 14.83 -25.85
N THR A 51 -9.88 15.14 -24.87
CA THR A 51 -10.79 16.30 -24.88
C THR A 51 -10.64 17.13 -23.62
N ASN A 52 -10.73 18.45 -23.75
CA ASN A 52 -10.82 19.34 -22.60
C ASN A 52 -12.19 19.15 -21.89
N PRO A 53 -12.24 18.70 -20.63
CA PRO A 53 -13.51 18.42 -19.96
C PRO A 53 -14.32 19.67 -19.61
N ALA A 54 -13.71 20.85 -19.56
CA ALA A 54 -14.40 22.10 -19.30
C ALA A 54 -15.13 22.66 -20.53
N THR A 55 -14.66 22.35 -21.74
CA THR A 55 -15.24 22.89 -22.99
C THR A 55 -15.86 21.82 -23.89
N GLY A 56 -15.41 20.57 -23.76
CA GLY A 56 -15.74 19.45 -24.66
C GLY A 56 -14.94 19.46 -25.98
N GLU A 57 -13.97 20.35 -26.14
CA GLU A 57 -13.18 20.48 -27.36
C GLU A 57 -12.08 19.42 -27.43
N ASN A 58 -11.79 18.93 -28.64
CA ASN A 58 -10.69 18.00 -28.87
C ASN A 58 -9.35 18.71 -28.71
N LEU A 59 -8.46 18.17 -27.87
CA LEU A 59 -7.11 18.69 -27.65
C LEU A 59 -6.08 18.05 -28.59
N ALA A 60 -6.11 16.72 -28.73
CA ALA A 60 -5.21 15.97 -29.62
C ALA A 60 -5.74 14.57 -29.94
N GLN A 61 -5.13 13.92 -30.93
CA GLN A 61 -5.32 12.49 -31.22
C GLN A 61 -4.16 11.69 -30.61
N ILE A 62 -4.49 10.64 -29.87
CA ILE A 62 -3.58 9.83 -29.06
C ILE A 62 -3.61 8.39 -29.53
N THR A 63 -2.44 7.79 -29.74
CA THR A 63 -2.37 6.38 -30.18
C THR A 63 -2.83 5.43 -29.07
N GLN A 64 -3.69 4.48 -29.41
CA GLN A 64 -4.10 3.33 -28.61
C GLN A 64 -3.01 2.25 -28.68
N GLY A 65 -2.30 2.04 -27.57
CA GLY A 65 -1.18 1.12 -27.50
C GLY A 65 -1.62 -0.35 -27.55
N THR A 66 -0.99 -1.10 -28.43
CA THR A 66 -1.22 -2.53 -28.60
C THR A 66 -0.28 -3.36 -27.72
N ALA A 67 -0.53 -4.67 -27.63
CA ALA A 67 0.42 -5.59 -27.00
C ALA A 67 1.80 -5.60 -27.69
N ALA A 68 1.86 -5.30 -29.00
CA ALA A 68 3.12 -5.19 -29.74
C ALA A 68 3.90 -3.93 -29.33
N ASP A 69 3.22 -2.80 -29.13
CA ASP A 69 3.83 -1.56 -28.64
C ASP A 69 4.39 -1.73 -27.23
N ILE A 70 3.63 -2.39 -26.35
CA ILE A 70 4.11 -2.78 -25.02
C ILE A 70 5.34 -3.69 -25.11
N ALA A 71 5.32 -4.70 -25.97
CA ALA A 71 6.46 -5.59 -26.14
C ALA A 71 7.71 -4.83 -26.63
N ALA A 72 7.54 -3.88 -27.56
CA ALA A 72 8.62 -3.01 -28.04
C ALA A 72 9.17 -2.10 -26.93
N ALA A 73 8.28 -1.48 -26.14
CA ALA A 73 8.66 -0.63 -25.02
C ALA A 73 9.42 -1.42 -23.93
N VAL A 74 8.94 -2.61 -23.58
CA VAL A 74 9.60 -3.50 -22.60
C VAL A 74 10.96 -3.98 -23.13
N ALA A 75 11.06 -4.30 -24.42
CA ALA A 75 12.35 -4.67 -25.03
C ALA A 75 13.37 -3.52 -24.98
N ALA A 76 12.95 -2.30 -25.30
CA ALA A 76 13.79 -1.11 -25.20
C ALA A 76 14.23 -0.84 -23.74
N ALA A 77 13.29 -0.92 -22.79
CA ALA A 77 13.59 -0.78 -21.37
C ALA A 77 14.58 -1.83 -20.86
N ARG A 78 14.39 -3.09 -21.27
CA ARG A 78 15.26 -4.22 -20.91
C ARG A 78 16.67 -4.04 -21.47
N ALA A 79 16.80 -3.57 -22.71
CA ALA A 79 18.09 -3.32 -23.34
C ALA A 79 18.87 -2.18 -22.65
N ALA A 80 18.18 -1.13 -22.21
CA ALA A 80 18.79 0.02 -21.56
C ALA A 80 19.20 -0.24 -20.10
N GLN A 81 18.52 -1.18 -19.42
CA GLN A 81 18.61 -1.34 -17.96
C GLN A 81 20.02 -1.69 -17.44
N PRO A 82 20.78 -2.62 -18.04
CA PRO A 82 22.13 -2.93 -17.55
C PRO A 82 23.06 -1.71 -17.59
N GLY A 83 23.02 -0.92 -18.68
CA GLY A 83 23.82 0.30 -18.81
C GLY A 83 23.41 1.38 -17.81
N TRP A 84 22.10 1.55 -17.59
CA TRP A 84 21.58 2.50 -16.61
C TRP A 84 21.94 2.12 -15.16
N ALA A 85 21.84 0.85 -14.81
CA ALA A 85 22.18 0.35 -13.48
C ALA A 85 23.69 0.43 -13.19
N ALA A 86 24.53 0.24 -14.22
CA ALA A 86 25.99 0.31 -14.11
C ALA A 86 26.53 1.73 -13.91
N LEU A 87 25.73 2.77 -14.19
CA LEU A 87 26.10 4.14 -13.86
C LEU A 87 26.35 4.29 -12.36
N ALA A 88 27.34 5.12 -12.01
CA ALA A 88 27.48 5.55 -10.62
C ALA A 88 26.20 6.26 -10.14
N GLY A 89 25.91 6.19 -8.84
CA GLY A 89 24.78 6.90 -8.25
C GLY A 89 24.74 8.38 -8.62
N HIS A 90 25.92 9.01 -8.61
CA HIS A 90 26.13 10.39 -9.04
C HIS A 90 25.68 10.67 -10.48
N GLU A 91 25.98 9.77 -11.42
CA GLU A 91 25.58 9.95 -12.82
C GLU A 91 24.05 9.89 -12.96
N ARG A 92 23.39 8.95 -12.27
CA ARG A 92 21.91 8.89 -12.23
C ARG A 92 21.30 10.13 -11.57
N ALA A 93 21.93 10.64 -10.50
CA ALA A 93 21.49 11.84 -9.79
C ALA A 93 21.46 13.07 -10.72
N LYS A 94 22.48 13.25 -11.58
CA LYS A 94 22.52 14.34 -12.56
C LYS A 94 21.33 14.31 -13.54
N TRP A 95 20.94 13.13 -14.01
CA TRP A 95 19.77 12.98 -14.89
C TRP A 95 18.47 13.37 -14.19
N LEU A 96 18.25 12.89 -12.97
CA LEU A 96 17.07 13.23 -12.17
C LEU A 96 17.02 14.73 -11.84
N TYR A 97 18.17 15.32 -11.50
CA TYR A 97 18.30 16.77 -11.32
C TYR A 97 17.96 17.54 -12.61
N ALA A 98 18.44 17.09 -13.77
CA ALA A 98 18.13 17.70 -15.05
C ALA A 98 16.62 17.63 -15.37
N MET A 99 15.95 16.50 -15.10
CA MET A 99 14.49 16.38 -15.21
C MET A 99 13.78 17.41 -14.33
N ALA A 100 14.17 17.54 -13.06
CA ALA A 100 13.59 18.52 -12.14
C ALA A 100 13.75 19.97 -12.68
N ARG A 101 14.94 20.31 -13.20
CA ARG A 101 15.22 21.62 -13.78
C ARG A 101 14.41 21.91 -15.03
N HIS A 102 14.20 20.91 -15.89
CA HIS A 102 13.40 21.08 -17.10
C HIS A 102 11.91 21.18 -16.80
N VAL A 103 11.41 20.47 -15.79
CA VAL A 103 10.05 20.66 -15.27
C VAL A 103 9.86 22.09 -14.78
N GLN A 104 10.76 22.61 -13.93
CA GLN A 104 10.68 23.99 -13.45
C GLN A 104 10.77 25.02 -14.57
N LYS A 105 11.68 24.83 -15.54
CA LYS A 105 11.80 25.72 -16.72
C LYS A 105 10.48 25.81 -17.51
N ARG A 106 9.64 24.78 -17.44
CA ARG A 106 8.36 24.66 -18.17
C ARG A 106 7.15 24.71 -17.25
N GLU A 107 7.30 25.18 -16.01
CA GLU A 107 6.28 25.00 -14.98
C GLU A 107 4.90 25.51 -15.42
N ARG A 108 4.87 26.71 -16.03
CA ARG A 108 3.63 27.33 -16.50
C ARG A 108 3.00 26.57 -17.67
N PHE A 109 3.83 26.11 -18.61
CA PHE A 109 3.36 25.32 -19.74
C PHE A 109 2.73 24.00 -19.26
N LEU A 110 3.42 23.30 -18.35
CA LEU A 110 2.94 22.03 -17.79
C LEU A 110 1.67 22.23 -16.95
N ALA A 111 1.60 23.30 -16.15
CA ALA A 111 0.41 23.60 -15.35
C ALA A 111 -0.83 23.89 -16.22
N VAL A 112 -0.67 24.69 -17.28
CA VAL A 112 -1.75 24.97 -18.23
C VAL A 112 -2.15 23.71 -18.99
N LEU A 113 -1.19 22.90 -19.45
CA LEU A 113 -1.47 21.65 -20.15
C LEU A 113 -2.24 20.67 -19.25
N GLU A 114 -1.82 20.50 -17.99
CA GLU A 114 -2.50 19.64 -17.02
C GLU A 114 -3.94 20.13 -16.77
N SER A 115 -4.14 21.44 -16.62
CA SER A 115 -5.47 22.02 -16.37
C SER A 115 -6.42 21.85 -17.57
N LEU A 116 -5.89 21.92 -18.80
CA LEU A 116 -6.65 21.68 -20.02
C LEU A 116 -7.02 20.20 -20.20
N ASP A 117 -6.10 19.28 -19.94
CA ASP A 117 -6.28 17.83 -20.15
C ASP A 117 -7.12 17.20 -19.04
N ASN A 118 -6.96 17.63 -17.78
CA ASN A 118 -7.64 17.06 -16.62
C ASN A 118 -8.88 17.84 -16.16
N GLY A 119 -8.93 19.16 -16.34
CA GLY A 119 -10.04 20.01 -15.86
C GLY A 119 -9.86 20.64 -14.48
N LYS A 120 -8.78 20.33 -13.77
CA LYS A 120 -8.44 20.94 -12.48
C LYS A 120 -8.06 22.43 -12.58
N PRO A 121 -8.32 23.23 -11.54
CA PRO A 121 -7.95 24.65 -11.51
C PRO A 121 -6.45 24.88 -11.70
N ILE A 122 -6.11 25.90 -12.50
CA ILE A 122 -4.74 26.29 -12.80
C ILE A 122 -3.94 26.69 -11.56
N ARG A 123 -4.63 27.15 -10.51
CA ARG A 123 -4.02 27.48 -9.23
C ARG A 123 -3.45 26.23 -8.56
N GLU A 124 -4.21 25.13 -8.56
CA GLU A 124 -3.76 23.85 -8.00
C GLU A 124 -2.58 23.29 -8.79
N THR A 125 -2.67 23.25 -10.13
CA THR A 125 -1.57 22.70 -10.93
C THR A 125 -0.29 23.50 -10.79
N ARG A 126 -0.38 24.82 -10.76
CA ARG A 126 0.77 25.72 -10.62
C ARG A 126 1.38 25.68 -9.22
N ASP A 127 0.55 25.68 -8.17
CA ASP A 127 1.02 25.89 -6.80
C ASP A 127 1.30 24.56 -6.06
N ILE A 128 0.77 23.44 -6.55
CA ILE A 128 0.86 22.12 -5.89
C ILE A 128 1.45 21.06 -6.83
N ASP A 129 0.77 20.70 -7.92
CA ASP A 129 1.16 19.55 -8.76
C ASP A 129 2.58 19.69 -9.31
N ILE A 130 2.84 20.76 -10.08
CA ILE A 130 4.11 20.95 -10.78
C ILE A 130 5.29 21.19 -9.81
N PRO A 131 5.15 22.00 -8.75
CA PRO A 131 6.19 22.11 -7.72
C PRO A 131 6.52 20.76 -7.07
N LEU A 132 5.49 19.93 -6.78
CA LEU A 132 5.71 18.60 -6.22
C LEU A 132 6.38 17.65 -7.21
N VAL A 133 6.06 17.72 -8.51
CA VAL A 133 6.77 16.97 -9.56
C VAL A 133 8.26 17.28 -9.51
N ALA A 134 8.63 18.56 -9.55
CA ALA A 134 10.03 18.98 -9.46
C ALA A 134 10.68 18.51 -8.15
N ARG A 135 9.97 18.66 -7.02
CA ARG A 135 10.42 18.20 -5.69
C ARG A 135 10.71 16.70 -5.67
N HIS A 136 9.89 15.86 -6.32
CA HIS A 136 10.12 14.42 -6.38
C HIS A 136 11.38 14.07 -7.14
N PHE A 137 11.62 14.67 -8.30
CA PHE A 137 12.85 14.45 -9.06
C PHE A 137 14.09 14.97 -8.30
N TYR A 138 14.02 16.14 -7.66
CA TYR A 138 15.10 16.65 -6.83
C TYR A 138 15.44 15.74 -5.65
N HIS A 139 14.41 15.31 -4.90
CA HIS A 139 14.60 14.47 -3.73
C HIS A 139 15.22 13.12 -4.11
N HIS A 140 14.73 12.50 -5.19
CA HIS A 140 15.22 11.21 -5.64
C HIS A 140 16.57 11.29 -6.37
N ALA A 141 16.99 12.45 -6.87
CA ALA A 141 18.37 12.67 -7.27
C ALA A 141 19.32 12.45 -6.07
N GLY A 142 18.96 12.96 -4.88
CA GLY A 142 19.69 12.69 -3.64
C GLY A 142 19.70 11.21 -3.26
N TRP A 143 18.58 10.51 -3.40
CA TRP A 143 18.55 9.06 -3.17
C TRP A 143 19.43 8.27 -4.15
N ALA A 144 19.56 8.71 -5.39
CA ALA A 144 20.46 8.08 -6.36
C ALA A 144 21.92 8.26 -5.94
N GLU A 145 22.30 9.46 -5.48
CA GLU A 145 23.65 9.77 -4.96
C GLU A 145 23.99 8.90 -3.74
N LEU A 146 23.06 8.79 -2.78
CA LEU A 146 23.28 8.14 -1.48
C LEU A 146 22.97 6.63 -1.49
N LEU A 147 22.55 6.06 -2.62
CA LEU A 147 21.97 4.72 -2.69
C LEU A 147 22.88 3.64 -2.06
N ALA A 148 24.17 3.66 -2.39
CA ALA A 148 25.12 2.64 -1.95
C ALA A 148 25.42 2.71 -0.44
N GLU A 149 25.37 3.91 0.15
CA GLU A 149 25.58 4.14 1.57
C GLU A 149 24.33 3.75 2.37
N GLU A 150 23.15 4.18 1.90
CA GLU A 150 21.88 4.02 2.61
C GLU A 150 21.23 2.64 2.43
N PHE A 151 21.57 1.94 1.34
CA PHE A 151 21.05 0.62 0.98
C PHE A 151 22.19 -0.33 0.54
N PRO A 152 23.13 -0.65 1.44
CA PRO A 152 24.30 -1.44 1.09
C PRO A 152 23.90 -2.83 0.58
N GLY A 153 24.44 -3.22 -0.58
CA GLY A 153 24.17 -4.51 -1.22
C GLY A 153 22.79 -4.62 -1.90
N ALA A 154 22.00 -3.54 -1.93
CA ALA A 154 20.76 -3.52 -2.69
C ALA A 154 21.02 -3.38 -4.20
N ALA A 155 20.17 -4.00 -5.01
CA ALA A 155 20.21 -3.93 -6.47
C ALA A 155 18.86 -3.47 -7.03
N PRO A 156 18.80 -2.87 -8.24
CA PRO A 156 17.53 -2.56 -8.89
C PRO A 156 16.64 -3.81 -9.07
N VAL A 157 15.32 -3.59 -9.05
CA VAL A 157 14.35 -4.61 -9.47
C VAL A 157 14.43 -4.95 -10.96
N GLY A 158 14.91 -4.03 -11.82
CA GLY A 158 15.04 -4.25 -13.26
C GLY A 158 14.14 -3.31 -14.07
N VAL A 159 13.21 -3.87 -14.86
CA VAL A 159 12.23 -3.10 -15.64
C VAL A 159 10.93 -2.99 -14.87
N CYS A 160 10.43 -1.76 -14.70
CA CYS A 160 9.18 -1.47 -14.01
C CYS A 160 8.07 -1.14 -15.02
N GLY A 161 6.99 -1.93 -15.02
CA GLY A 161 5.71 -1.55 -15.63
C GLY A 161 4.92 -0.67 -14.67
N GLN A 162 4.52 0.52 -15.11
CA GLN A 162 3.90 1.52 -14.26
C GLN A 162 2.58 2.00 -14.87
N ILE A 163 1.52 2.03 -14.08
CA ILE A 163 0.18 2.41 -14.54
C ILE A 163 -0.38 3.41 -13.53
N ILE A 164 -0.78 4.58 -14.01
CA ILE A 164 -1.18 5.71 -13.17
C ILE A 164 -2.61 6.20 -13.49
N PRO A 165 -3.31 6.80 -12.52
CA PRO A 165 -4.65 7.32 -12.70
C PRO A 165 -4.63 8.71 -13.35
N TRP A 166 -5.82 9.25 -13.57
CA TRP A 166 -6.05 10.50 -14.28
C TRP A 166 -6.11 11.74 -13.38
N ASN A 167 -6.16 11.61 -12.06
CA ASN A 167 -6.47 12.72 -11.16
C ASN A 167 -5.28 13.67 -10.88
N PHE A 168 -4.06 13.15 -10.83
CA PHE A 168 -2.84 13.95 -10.76
C PHE A 168 -1.82 13.42 -11.78
N PRO A 169 -2.07 13.59 -13.10
CA PRO A 169 -1.36 12.85 -14.14
C PRO A 169 0.17 12.95 -14.05
N LEU A 170 0.71 14.17 -14.02
CA LEU A 170 2.16 14.39 -14.02
C LEU A 170 2.78 14.12 -12.65
N LEU A 171 2.07 14.42 -11.55
CA LEU A 171 2.54 14.11 -10.20
C LEU A 171 2.62 12.61 -9.94
N MET A 172 1.61 11.85 -10.38
CA MET A 172 1.63 10.38 -10.30
C MET A 172 2.73 9.79 -11.17
N LEU A 173 3.00 10.36 -12.34
CA LEU A 173 4.18 10.00 -13.13
C LEU A 173 5.46 10.21 -12.32
N ALA A 174 5.62 11.35 -11.65
CA ALA A 174 6.81 11.64 -10.84
C ALA A 174 6.97 10.66 -9.66
N TRP A 175 5.87 10.32 -8.97
CA TRP A 175 5.86 9.34 -7.88
C TRP A 175 6.35 7.96 -8.31
N LYS A 176 6.13 7.60 -9.58
CA LYS A 176 6.54 6.30 -10.13
C LYS A 176 7.93 6.31 -10.75
N ILE A 177 8.22 7.30 -11.60
CA ILE A 177 9.47 7.33 -12.39
C ILE A 177 10.66 7.73 -11.52
N ALA A 178 10.54 8.74 -10.67
CA ALA A 178 11.66 9.28 -9.91
C ALA A 178 12.35 8.22 -9.01
N PRO A 179 11.65 7.47 -8.14
CA PRO A 179 12.28 6.41 -7.34
C PRO A 179 12.78 5.23 -8.19
N ALA A 180 12.07 4.87 -9.26
CA ALA A 180 12.49 3.79 -10.14
C ALA A 180 13.86 4.07 -10.76
N LEU A 181 14.02 5.25 -11.37
CA LEU A 181 15.27 5.65 -12.01
C LEU A 181 16.39 5.84 -10.98
N ALA A 182 16.11 6.41 -9.81
CA ALA A 182 17.09 6.59 -8.74
C ALA A 182 17.71 5.26 -8.29
N ALA A 183 16.87 4.24 -8.12
CA ALA A 183 17.27 2.88 -7.77
C ALA A 183 17.99 2.12 -8.91
N GLY A 184 18.10 2.68 -10.11
CA GLY A 184 18.76 2.04 -11.26
C GLY A 184 17.84 1.16 -12.12
N ASN A 185 16.54 1.37 -12.04
CA ASN A 185 15.55 0.69 -12.89
C ASN A 185 15.28 1.48 -14.18
N THR A 186 14.71 0.82 -15.18
CA THR A 186 14.10 1.46 -16.35
C THR A 186 12.59 1.27 -16.31
N VAL A 187 11.85 2.09 -17.04
CA VAL A 187 10.38 2.17 -16.91
C VAL A 187 9.67 2.04 -18.25
N VAL A 188 8.50 1.38 -18.21
CA VAL A 188 7.44 1.48 -19.19
C VAL A 188 6.21 1.98 -18.45
N LEU A 189 5.82 3.23 -18.70
CA LEU A 189 4.70 3.87 -18.02
C LEU A 189 3.52 4.05 -18.97
N LYS A 190 2.31 3.77 -18.47
CA LYS A 190 1.04 4.01 -19.14
C LYS A 190 0.23 5.06 -18.38
N PRO A 191 0.05 6.29 -18.92
CA PRO A 191 -0.82 7.29 -18.31
C PRO A 191 -2.30 6.90 -18.48
N ALA A 192 -3.20 7.48 -17.68
CA ALA A 192 -4.63 7.27 -17.87
C ALA A 192 -5.11 7.78 -19.24
N GLU A 193 -6.14 7.13 -19.80
CA GLU A 193 -6.62 7.41 -21.15
C GLU A 193 -7.20 8.82 -21.30
N TYR A 194 -7.78 9.37 -20.23
CA TYR A 194 -8.37 10.71 -20.25
C TYR A 194 -7.34 11.83 -20.09
N THR A 195 -6.12 11.54 -19.63
CA THR A 195 -5.13 12.57 -19.31
C THR A 195 -3.70 12.20 -19.73
N PRO A 196 -3.44 11.96 -21.03
CA PRO A 196 -2.13 11.51 -21.50
C PRO A 196 -1.11 12.63 -21.76
N LEU A 197 -1.54 13.89 -21.86
CA LEU A 197 -0.75 14.93 -22.53
C LEU A 197 0.49 15.37 -21.76
N THR A 198 0.40 15.53 -20.44
CA THR A 198 1.57 15.92 -19.63
C THR A 198 2.61 14.82 -19.52
N ALA A 199 2.21 13.55 -19.58
CA ALA A 199 3.15 12.43 -19.70
C ALA A 199 3.90 12.48 -21.05
N LEU A 200 3.21 12.80 -22.15
CA LEU A 200 3.84 12.98 -23.46
C LEU A 200 4.76 14.21 -23.50
N ALA A 201 4.37 15.31 -22.85
CA ALA A 201 5.25 16.48 -22.69
C ALA A 201 6.50 16.15 -21.82
N PHE A 202 6.37 15.29 -20.81
CA PHE A 202 7.50 14.80 -20.03
C PHE A 202 8.45 13.93 -20.88
N ALA A 203 7.93 13.11 -21.80
CA ALA A 203 8.76 12.38 -22.76
C ALA A 203 9.62 13.30 -23.64
N GLU A 204 9.11 14.48 -24.02
CA GLU A 204 9.93 15.49 -24.71
C GLU A 204 11.06 16.03 -23.83
N ILE A 205 10.78 16.26 -22.54
CA ILE A 205 11.82 16.65 -21.58
C ILE A 205 12.91 15.57 -21.53
N CYS A 206 12.54 14.28 -21.50
CA CYS A 206 13.52 13.18 -21.55
C CYS A 206 14.38 13.21 -22.82
N ALA A 207 13.77 13.49 -23.99
CA ALA A 207 14.51 13.61 -25.25
C ALA A 207 15.45 14.83 -25.24
N GLU A 208 15.01 15.98 -24.73
CA GLU A 208 15.78 17.23 -24.71
C GLU A 208 17.00 17.18 -23.80
N ILE A 209 16.89 16.51 -22.65
CA ILE A 209 18.05 16.33 -21.77
C ILE A 209 19.03 15.30 -22.35
N GLY A 210 18.63 14.54 -23.38
CA GLY A 210 19.42 13.48 -23.97
C GLY A 210 19.44 12.20 -23.12
N LEU A 211 18.35 11.90 -22.41
CA LEU A 211 18.25 10.70 -21.57
C LEU A 211 18.58 9.45 -22.41
N PRO A 212 19.37 8.48 -21.89
CA PRO A 212 19.70 7.29 -22.65
C PRO A 212 18.45 6.57 -23.17
N ALA A 213 18.48 6.21 -24.45
CA ALA A 213 17.38 5.57 -25.15
C ALA A 213 16.85 4.35 -24.39
N GLY A 214 15.54 4.30 -24.16
CA GLY A 214 14.87 3.19 -23.48
C GLY A 214 14.85 3.27 -21.95
N VAL A 215 15.53 4.22 -21.30
CA VAL A 215 15.45 4.36 -19.83
C VAL A 215 14.02 4.71 -19.38
N VAL A 216 13.36 5.59 -20.12
CA VAL A 216 11.93 5.91 -19.97
C VAL A 216 11.22 5.60 -21.28
N ASN A 217 10.10 4.87 -21.18
CA ASN A 217 9.18 4.61 -22.29
C ASN A 217 7.76 4.92 -21.84
N ILE A 218 6.99 5.60 -22.67
CA ILE A 218 5.60 5.98 -22.40
C ILE A 218 4.71 5.43 -23.50
N VAL A 219 3.78 4.56 -23.13
CA VAL A 219 2.79 3.96 -24.04
C VAL A 219 1.41 4.41 -23.61
N THR A 220 0.66 5.04 -24.50
CA THR A 220 -0.70 5.53 -24.28
C THR A 220 -1.71 4.46 -24.66
N GLY A 221 -2.92 4.53 -24.11
CA GLY A 221 -4.02 3.62 -24.44
C GLY A 221 -5.05 3.55 -23.32
N ASP A 222 -5.86 2.50 -23.29
CA ASP A 222 -6.93 2.27 -22.32
C ASP A 222 -6.55 1.23 -21.25
N GLY A 223 -7.55 0.56 -20.67
CA GLY A 223 -7.37 -0.55 -19.73
C GLY A 223 -6.75 -1.79 -20.37
N GLU A 224 -6.98 -2.07 -21.66
CA GLU A 224 -6.42 -3.22 -22.36
C GLU A 224 -4.91 -3.07 -22.54
N THR A 225 -4.45 -1.87 -22.88
CA THR A 225 -3.01 -1.54 -22.91
C THR A 225 -2.36 -1.74 -21.54
N GLY A 226 -3.05 -1.33 -20.47
CA GLY A 226 -2.61 -1.57 -19.09
C GLY A 226 -2.51 -3.06 -18.76
N ALA A 227 -3.51 -3.85 -19.13
CA ALA A 227 -3.51 -5.31 -18.93
C ALA A 227 -2.37 -5.99 -19.71
N ALA A 228 -2.09 -5.55 -20.94
CA ALA A 228 -0.97 -6.02 -21.73
C ALA A 228 0.38 -5.73 -21.03
N LEU A 229 0.53 -4.54 -20.43
CA LEU A 229 1.72 -4.20 -19.63
C LEU A 229 1.86 -5.09 -18.40
N VAL A 230 0.76 -5.36 -17.68
CA VAL A 230 0.75 -6.25 -16.50
C VAL A 230 1.17 -7.67 -16.89
N ALA A 231 0.71 -8.17 -18.04
CA ALA A 231 1.05 -9.50 -18.55
C ALA A 231 2.50 -9.60 -19.11
N SER A 232 3.13 -8.47 -19.46
CA SER A 232 4.45 -8.44 -20.07
C SER A 232 5.60 -8.90 -19.14
N LYS A 233 6.79 -9.14 -19.71
CA LYS A 233 7.99 -9.61 -18.97
C LYS A 233 8.75 -8.46 -18.28
N VAL A 234 8.06 -7.72 -17.42
CA VAL A 234 8.65 -6.76 -16.47
C VAL A 234 8.94 -7.41 -15.11
N ASP A 235 9.78 -6.79 -14.29
CA ASP A 235 10.17 -7.32 -12.97
C ASP A 235 9.34 -6.73 -11.83
N LYS A 236 8.75 -5.54 -12.05
CA LYS A 236 7.89 -4.87 -11.09
C LYS A 236 6.66 -4.30 -11.78
N ILE A 237 5.50 -4.42 -11.14
CA ILE A 237 4.31 -3.62 -11.43
C ILE A 237 4.09 -2.63 -10.28
N ALA A 238 3.96 -1.35 -10.63
CA ALA A 238 3.51 -0.31 -9.72
C ALA A 238 2.23 0.31 -10.27
N PHE A 239 1.13 0.17 -9.53
CA PHE A 239 -0.19 0.61 -9.98
C PHE A 239 -0.81 1.56 -8.96
N THR A 240 -1.40 2.64 -9.47
CA THR A 240 -2.32 3.47 -8.70
C THR A 240 -3.67 3.54 -9.42
N GLY A 241 -4.76 3.31 -8.69
CA GLY A 241 -6.11 3.32 -9.27
C GLY A 241 -7.16 2.65 -8.40
N SER A 242 -8.18 2.05 -9.00
CA SER A 242 -9.28 1.46 -8.22
C SER A 242 -8.89 0.12 -7.60
N THR A 243 -9.51 -0.19 -6.46
CA THR A 243 -9.30 -1.45 -5.74
C THR A 243 -9.60 -2.67 -6.60
N GLU A 244 -10.68 -2.64 -7.39
CA GLU A 244 -11.06 -3.76 -8.26
C GLU A 244 -10.03 -4.06 -9.34
N VAL A 245 -9.42 -3.02 -9.94
CA VAL A 245 -8.30 -3.22 -10.87
C VAL A 245 -7.07 -3.74 -10.12
N GLY A 246 -6.80 -3.26 -8.90
CA GLY A 246 -5.75 -3.80 -8.03
C GLY A 246 -5.90 -5.31 -7.77
N ARG A 247 -7.12 -5.79 -7.51
CA ARG A 247 -7.42 -7.23 -7.37
C ARG A 247 -7.13 -7.99 -8.66
N ALA A 248 -7.55 -7.46 -9.80
CA ALA A 248 -7.27 -8.06 -11.11
C ALA A 248 -5.76 -8.15 -11.38
N ILE A 249 -4.99 -7.11 -11.06
CA ILE A 249 -3.54 -7.08 -11.20
C ILE A 249 -2.86 -8.09 -10.28
N ARG A 250 -3.24 -8.16 -8.99
CA ARG A 250 -2.68 -9.16 -8.07
C ARG A 250 -2.93 -10.58 -8.58
N LYS A 251 -4.13 -10.86 -9.12
CA LYS A 251 -4.45 -12.16 -9.73
C LYS A 251 -3.59 -12.44 -10.97
N ALA A 252 -3.47 -11.47 -11.87
CA ALA A 252 -2.72 -11.62 -13.12
C ALA A 252 -1.20 -11.75 -12.91
N THR A 253 -0.68 -11.27 -11.79
CA THR A 253 0.75 -11.32 -11.44
C THR A 253 1.10 -12.47 -10.50
N ALA A 254 0.12 -13.23 -10.02
CA ALA A 254 0.33 -14.37 -9.12
C ALA A 254 1.29 -15.41 -9.73
N GLY A 255 2.29 -15.84 -8.97
CA GLY A 255 3.29 -16.83 -9.37
C GLY A 255 4.36 -16.33 -10.34
N THR A 256 4.28 -15.09 -10.82
CA THR A 256 5.23 -14.56 -11.82
C THR A 256 6.57 -14.12 -11.23
N GLY A 257 6.66 -14.01 -9.89
CA GLY A 257 7.84 -13.49 -9.19
C GLY A 257 8.02 -11.97 -9.30
N LYS A 258 7.06 -11.25 -9.94
CA LYS A 258 7.08 -9.79 -10.05
C LYS A 258 6.95 -9.15 -8.66
N ALA A 259 7.74 -8.10 -8.42
CA ALA A 259 7.44 -7.18 -7.35
C ALA A 259 6.14 -6.42 -7.67
N LEU A 260 5.32 -6.15 -6.66
CA LEU A 260 4.03 -5.49 -6.83
C LEU A 260 3.84 -4.43 -5.74
N THR A 261 3.47 -3.23 -6.16
CA THR A 261 2.96 -2.17 -5.26
C THR A 261 1.63 -1.66 -5.80
N LEU A 262 0.67 -1.50 -4.90
CA LEU A 262 -0.70 -1.13 -5.21
C LEU A 262 -1.10 0.04 -4.31
N GLU A 263 -1.40 1.18 -4.91
CA GLU A 263 -1.99 2.35 -4.24
C GLU A 263 -3.43 2.51 -4.71
N LEU A 264 -4.39 2.18 -3.86
CA LEU A 264 -5.78 1.97 -4.27
C LEU A 264 -6.73 3.01 -3.67
N GLY A 265 -8.04 2.74 -3.72
CA GLY A 265 -9.06 3.66 -3.24
C GLY A 265 -8.95 3.94 -1.73
N GLY A 266 -9.54 5.05 -1.31
CA GLY A 266 -9.60 5.46 0.08
C GLY A 266 -10.82 6.32 0.37
N LYS A 267 -11.60 5.94 1.40
CA LYS A 267 -12.66 6.80 1.94
C LYS A 267 -12.18 7.43 3.25
N SER A 268 -11.17 8.28 3.12
CA SER A 268 -10.36 8.77 4.24
C SER A 268 -11.22 9.58 5.22
N PRO A 269 -11.17 9.27 6.54
CA PRO A 269 -11.91 10.03 7.54
C PRO A 269 -11.26 11.39 7.82
N PHE A 270 -12.10 12.39 8.08
CA PHE A 270 -11.71 13.72 8.53
C PHE A 270 -12.37 13.98 9.88
N ILE A 271 -11.62 13.86 10.97
CA ILE A 271 -12.12 13.86 12.34
C ILE A 271 -11.99 15.26 12.93
N VAL A 272 -13.10 15.86 13.37
CA VAL A 272 -13.18 17.17 14.01
C VAL A 272 -13.63 17.00 15.45
N CYS A 273 -12.71 17.20 16.40
CA CYS A 273 -12.97 17.08 17.82
C CYS A 273 -13.68 18.33 18.37
N ALA A 274 -14.24 18.20 19.58
CA ALA A 274 -15.00 19.29 20.22
C ALA A 274 -14.15 20.54 20.53
N ASP A 275 -12.83 20.37 20.69
CA ASP A 275 -11.87 21.44 20.98
C ASP A 275 -11.06 21.88 19.75
N ALA A 276 -11.44 21.45 18.54
CA ALA A 276 -10.76 21.85 17.31
C ALA A 276 -10.97 23.35 17.01
N ASP A 277 -9.97 23.99 16.39
CA ASP A 277 -10.22 25.22 15.64
C ASP A 277 -11.18 24.93 14.47
N LEU A 278 -12.45 25.30 14.66
CA LEU A 278 -13.49 25.02 13.68
C LEU A 278 -13.33 25.81 12.39
N ASP A 279 -12.73 27.00 12.43
CA ASP A 279 -12.52 27.79 11.20
C ASP A 279 -11.41 27.16 10.36
N ALA A 280 -10.29 26.79 11.01
CA ALA A 280 -9.20 26.07 10.35
C ALA A 280 -9.67 24.69 9.85
N ALA A 281 -10.45 23.94 10.65
CA ALA A 281 -10.98 22.65 10.24
C ALA A 281 -11.92 22.74 9.03
N VAL A 282 -12.73 23.80 8.94
CA VAL A 282 -13.60 24.05 7.77
C VAL A 282 -12.76 24.29 6.51
N GLU A 283 -11.73 25.14 6.58
CA GLU A 283 -10.80 25.30 5.43
C GLU A 283 -10.06 24.00 5.12
N GLY A 284 -9.70 23.21 6.14
CA GLY A 284 -9.14 21.88 5.95
C GLY A 284 -10.07 20.92 5.20
N VAL A 285 -11.39 20.99 5.43
CA VAL A 285 -12.35 20.24 4.59
C VAL A 285 -12.35 20.78 3.17
N VAL A 286 -12.33 22.10 2.98
CA VAL A 286 -12.18 22.74 1.65
C VAL A 286 -10.99 22.18 0.88
N GLU A 287 -9.81 22.19 1.50
CA GLU A 287 -8.56 21.69 0.94
C GLU A 287 -8.49 20.16 0.82
N SER A 288 -9.29 19.42 1.59
CA SER A 288 -9.30 17.96 1.54
C SER A 288 -10.28 17.38 0.53
N ILE A 289 -11.39 18.08 0.24
CA ILE A 289 -12.49 17.56 -0.57
C ILE A 289 -12.73 18.33 -1.84
N TRP A 290 -12.70 19.65 -1.81
CA TRP A 290 -13.03 20.43 -3.01
C TRP A 290 -11.77 20.82 -3.80
N PHE A 291 -10.61 20.67 -3.18
CA PHE A 291 -9.34 20.43 -3.86
C PHE A 291 -9.49 19.31 -4.89
N ASN A 292 -9.02 19.56 -6.12
CA ASN A 292 -9.18 18.67 -7.27
C ASN A 292 -10.60 18.08 -7.41
N GLN A 293 -11.65 18.87 -7.13
CA GLN A 293 -13.08 18.51 -7.20
C GLN A 293 -13.39 17.16 -6.52
N GLY A 294 -12.66 16.78 -5.46
CA GLY A 294 -12.85 15.52 -4.72
C GLY A 294 -12.33 14.27 -5.40
N GLN A 295 -11.56 14.45 -6.47
CA GLN A 295 -10.94 13.38 -7.26
C GLN A 295 -9.58 13.02 -6.66
N VAL A 296 -9.52 12.84 -5.34
CA VAL A 296 -8.27 12.63 -4.58
C VAL A 296 -8.40 11.35 -3.79
N CYS A 297 -7.44 10.43 -3.93
CA CYS A 297 -7.51 9.13 -3.25
C CYS A 297 -7.55 9.27 -1.71
N CYS A 298 -6.92 10.31 -1.18
CA CYS A 298 -6.86 10.62 0.24
C CYS A 298 -7.84 11.73 0.68
N ALA A 299 -8.82 12.09 -0.15
CA ALA A 299 -9.83 13.09 0.18
C ALA A 299 -10.52 12.77 1.51
N GLY A 300 -10.71 13.81 2.35
CA GLY A 300 -11.42 13.77 3.65
C GLY A 300 -12.92 13.53 3.51
N SER A 301 -13.30 12.52 2.73
CA SER A 301 -14.64 12.35 2.15
C SER A 301 -15.67 11.82 3.12
N ARG A 302 -15.22 11.46 4.32
CA ARG A 302 -16.06 11.11 5.44
C ARG A 302 -15.70 11.99 6.63
N ILE A 303 -16.42 13.09 6.76
CA ILE A 303 -16.31 14.05 7.85
C ILE A 303 -16.99 13.43 9.08
N LEU A 304 -16.23 13.30 10.14
CA LEU A 304 -16.66 12.84 11.46
C LEU A 304 -16.54 14.04 12.40
N VAL A 305 -17.63 14.56 12.94
CA VAL A 305 -17.61 15.75 13.80
C VAL A 305 -18.14 15.44 15.18
N ALA A 306 -17.52 15.97 16.24
CA ALA A 306 -18.03 15.78 17.58
C ALA A 306 -19.43 16.42 17.72
N GLU A 307 -20.38 15.71 18.32
CA GLU A 307 -21.79 16.12 18.48
C GLU A 307 -21.90 17.50 19.14
N ALA A 308 -20.98 17.83 20.06
CA ALA A 308 -20.94 19.12 20.76
C ALA A 308 -20.70 20.34 19.85
N VAL A 309 -20.12 20.16 18.65
CA VAL A 309 -19.78 21.25 17.72
C VAL A 309 -20.38 21.07 16.33
N GLU A 310 -21.16 20.01 16.10
CA GLU A 310 -21.76 19.67 14.79
C GLU A 310 -22.56 20.84 14.19
N ASP A 311 -23.44 21.47 14.95
CA ASP A 311 -24.28 22.58 14.47
C ASP A 311 -23.47 23.82 14.09
N ALA A 312 -22.42 24.12 14.85
CA ALA A 312 -21.55 25.26 14.56
C ALA A 312 -20.69 24.98 13.32
N PHE A 313 -20.09 23.78 13.26
CA PHE A 313 -19.27 23.34 12.16
C PHE A 313 -20.06 23.26 10.85
N THR A 314 -21.23 22.62 10.86
CA THR A 314 -22.09 22.45 9.67
C THR A 314 -22.52 23.79 9.09
N ARG A 315 -22.86 24.79 9.94
CA ARG A 315 -23.18 26.14 9.48
C ARG A 315 -21.98 26.80 8.81
N ARG A 316 -20.82 26.82 9.46
CA ARG A 316 -19.59 27.41 8.89
C ARG A 316 -19.18 26.73 7.59
N LEU A 317 -19.28 25.40 7.52
CA LEU A 317 -19.00 24.63 6.32
C LEU A 317 -19.98 25.00 5.18
N THR A 318 -21.27 25.12 5.48
CA THR A 318 -22.30 25.54 4.50
C THR A 318 -22.04 26.94 3.98
N ASP A 319 -21.73 27.90 4.88
CA ASP A 319 -21.40 29.27 4.50
C ASP A 319 -20.13 29.34 3.64
N ARG A 320 -19.13 28.53 3.98
CA ARG A 320 -17.87 28.46 3.25
C ARG A 320 -18.03 27.83 1.86
N LEU A 321 -18.87 26.80 1.77
CA LEU A 321 -19.22 26.10 0.54
C LEU A 321 -19.89 27.04 -0.48
N ALA A 322 -20.78 27.93 -0.02
CA ALA A 322 -21.46 28.92 -0.86
C ALA A 322 -20.51 29.96 -1.48
N ARG A 323 -19.28 30.08 -0.97
CA ARG A 323 -18.25 31.01 -1.47
C ARG A 323 -17.30 30.38 -2.49
N LEU A 324 -17.38 29.06 -2.71
CA LEU A 324 -16.53 28.40 -3.71
C LEU A 324 -16.96 28.78 -5.13
N ARG A 325 -15.99 29.21 -5.93
CA ARG A 325 -16.20 29.54 -7.34
C ARG A 325 -15.98 28.30 -8.20
N VAL A 326 -17.03 27.91 -8.92
CA VAL A 326 -16.99 26.82 -9.89
C VAL A 326 -16.99 27.42 -11.29
N GLY A 327 -16.01 27.07 -12.13
CA GLY A 327 -15.87 27.74 -13.42
C GLY A 327 -14.70 27.26 -14.27
N ASP A 328 -14.32 28.11 -15.24
CA ASP A 328 -13.21 27.85 -16.16
C ASP A 328 -11.93 27.49 -15.37
N PRO A 329 -11.36 26.28 -15.55
CA PRO A 329 -10.15 25.87 -14.85
C PRO A 329 -8.95 26.78 -15.09
N LEU A 330 -8.91 27.54 -16.20
CA LEU A 330 -7.83 28.48 -16.47
C LEU A 330 -7.98 29.83 -15.75
N ASP A 331 -9.15 30.15 -15.21
CA ASP A 331 -9.30 31.32 -14.34
C ASP A 331 -8.67 31.05 -12.98
N LYS A 332 -7.63 31.83 -12.62
CA LYS A 332 -6.95 31.73 -11.33
C LYS A 332 -7.85 31.97 -10.13
N SER A 333 -8.96 32.67 -10.39
CA SER A 333 -9.98 32.96 -9.40
C SER A 333 -10.84 31.72 -9.10
N VAL A 334 -10.94 30.75 -10.00
CA VAL A 334 -11.77 29.56 -9.77
C VAL A 334 -11.19 28.67 -8.67
N ASP A 335 -12.07 28.15 -7.82
CA ASP A 335 -11.71 27.23 -6.73
C ASP A 335 -11.94 25.78 -7.14
N MET A 336 -12.90 25.53 -8.04
CA MET A 336 -13.27 24.21 -8.49
C MET A 336 -13.52 24.16 -10.01
N GLY A 337 -12.76 23.31 -10.70
CA GLY A 337 -12.82 23.14 -12.15
C GLY A 337 -13.84 22.10 -12.60
N ALA A 338 -13.59 21.51 -13.76
CA ALA A 338 -14.42 20.44 -14.33
C ALA A 338 -13.97 19.06 -13.81
N LEU A 339 -14.91 18.15 -13.64
CA LEU A 339 -14.61 16.72 -13.50
C LEU A 339 -13.97 16.19 -14.78
N VAL A 340 -13.04 15.25 -14.65
CA VAL A 340 -12.16 14.82 -15.75
C VAL A 340 -12.87 14.34 -17.02
N HIS A 341 -14.09 13.80 -16.92
CA HIS A 341 -14.76 13.15 -18.05
C HIS A 341 -16.27 13.00 -17.80
N PRO A 342 -17.15 12.98 -18.84
CA PRO A 342 -18.59 12.77 -18.68
C PRO A 342 -18.97 11.49 -17.93
N VAL A 343 -18.19 10.41 -18.09
CA VAL A 343 -18.38 9.15 -17.35
C VAL A 343 -18.22 9.36 -15.84
N GLN A 344 -17.27 10.19 -15.43
CA GLN A 344 -17.05 10.50 -14.02
C GLN A 344 -18.17 11.40 -13.47
N LEU A 345 -18.62 12.40 -14.23
CA LEU A 345 -19.78 13.21 -13.86
C LEU A 345 -21.03 12.35 -13.64
N ALA A 346 -21.31 11.41 -14.55
CA ALA A 346 -22.44 10.50 -14.44
C ALA A 346 -22.31 9.59 -13.21
N ARG A 347 -21.11 9.07 -12.92
CA ARG A 347 -20.85 8.26 -11.72
C ARG A 347 -21.13 9.04 -10.44
N VAL A 348 -20.65 10.28 -10.34
CA VAL A 348 -20.89 11.14 -9.17
C VAL A 348 -22.39 11.40 -8.98
N GLN A 349 -23.09 11.75 -10.06
CA GLN A 349 -24.55 11.96 -10.03
C GLN A 349 -25.30 10.71 -9.54
N GLN A 350 -24.95 9.53 -10.06
CA GLN A 350 -25.56 8.26 -9.66
C GLN A 350 -25.32 7.92 -8.18
N MET A 351 -24.08 8.09 -7.71
CA MET A 351 -23.71 7.83 -6.32
C MET A 351 -24.46 8.74 -5.34
N VAL A 352 -24.54 10.04 -5.66
CA VAL A 352 -25.28 11.01 -4.82
C VAL A 352 -26.77 10.70 -4.82
N ALA A 353 -27.36 10.41 -5.99
CA ALA A 353 -28.77 10.03 -6.09
C ALA A 353 -29.08 8.74 -5.30
N ALA A 354 -28.20 7.73 -5.37
CA ALA A 354 -28.34 6.50 -4.59
C ALA A 354 -28.25 6.76 -3.07
N GLY A 355 -27.32 7.62 -2.64
CA GLY A 355 -27.21 8.05 -1.25
C GLY A 355 -28.48 8.73 -0.75
N MET A 356 -29.06 9.63 -1.54
CA MET A 356 -30.32 10.31 -1.22
C MET A 356 -31.51 9.36 -1.19
N ALA A 357 -31.61 8.44 -2.15
CA ALA A 357 -32.64 7.40 -2.16
C ALA A 357 -32.57 6.48 -0.93
N ALA A 358 -31.38 6.29 -0.37
CA ALA A 358 -31.14 5.56 0.88
C ALA A 358 -31.25 6.42 2.16
N GLY A 359 -31.86 7.61 2.06
CA GLY A 359 -32.24 8.44 3.21
C GLY A 359 -31.25 9.54 3.59
N ALA A 360 -30.15 9.73 2.85
CA ALA A 360 -29.25 10.86 3.08
C ALA A 360 -29.85 12.18 2.57
N ARG A 361 -29.45 13.30 3.17
CA ARG A 361 -29.84 14.64 2.74
C ARG A 361 -28.64 15.40 2.19
N LEU A 362 -28.73 15.84 0.94
CA LEU A 362 -27.72 16.65 0.29
C LEU A 362 -27.82 18.12 0.72
N VAL A 363 -26.72 18.66 1.25
CA VAL A 363 -26.46 20.09 1.36
C VAL A 363 -25.51 20.44 0.23
N GLN A 364 -25.93 21.32 -0.68
CA GLN A 364 -25.18 21.67 -1.88
C GLN A 364 -25.10 23.18 -2.02
N ALA A 365 -23.96 23.70 -2.49
CA ALA A 365 -23.84 25.12 -2.79
C ALA A 365 -24.82 25.54 -3.86
N GLU A 366 -25.47 26.68 -3.63
CA GLU A 366 -26.14 27.42 -4.68
C GLU A 366 -25.10 28.19 -5.51
N CYS A 367 -24.58 27.55 -6.56
CA CYS A 367 -23.62 28.17 -7.47
C CYS A 367 -24.05 28.05 -8.93
N LYS A 368 -23.72 29.07 -9.73
CA LYS A 368 -23.95 29.05 -11.18
C LYS A 368 -22.88 28.20 -11.84
N LEU A 369 -23.28 27.03 -12.35
CA LEU A 369 -22.39 26.18 -13.13
C LEU A 369 -22.26 26.69 -14.57
N PRO A 370 -21.09 26.54 -15.21
CA PRO A 370 -20.95 26.74 -16.65
C PRO A 370 -21.93 25.88 -17.44
N ALA A 371 -22.44 26.41 -18.56
CA ALA A 371 -23.47 25.75 -19.37
C ALA A 371 -22.96 24.54 -20.19
N LYS A 372 -21.65 24.41 -20.33
CA LYS A 372 -20.96 23.33 -21.06
C LYS A 372 -19.84 22.78 -20.17
N GLY A 373 -19.39 21.56 -20.48
CA GLY A 373 -18.34 20.87 -19.75
C GLY A 373 -18.86 20.05 -18.58
N CYS A 374 -17.92 19.42 -17.86
CA CYS A 374 -18.21 18.43 -16.83
C CYS A 374 -18.25 19.05 -15.42
N PHE A 375 -19.15 19.99 -15.16
CA PHE A 375 -19.22 20.67 -13.86
C PHE A 375 -20.25 20.03 -12.92
N TYR A 376 -19.92 19.97 -11.63
CA TYR A 376 -20.82 19.49 -10.58
C TYR A 376 -20.73 20.44 -9.37
N ALA A 377 -21.86 20.80 -8.74
CA ALA A 377 -21.86 21.73 -7.62
C ALA A 377 -21.34 21.06 -6.32
N PRO A 378 -20.50 21.74 -5.53
CA PRO A 378 -19.87 21.16 -4.35
C PRO A 378 -20.90 20.96 -3.24
N GLY A 379 -20.79 19.87 -2.48
CA GLY A 379 -21.77 19.53 -1.44
C GLY A 379 -21.30 18.51 -0.41
N PHE A 380 -22.18 18.18 0.53
CA PHE A 380 -22.00 17.07 1.45
C PHE A 380 -23.35 16.44 1.83
N LEU A 381 -23.34 15.13 2.12
CA LEU A 381 -24.50 14.35 2.53
C LEU A 381 -24.54 14.23 4.06
N THR A 382 -25.67 14.57 4.65
CA THR A 382 -25.98 14.39 6.09
C THR A 382 -26.97 13.25 6.28
N GLY A 383 -27.10 12.73 7.50
CA GLY A 383 -28.02 11.62 7.79
C GLY A 383 -27.61 10.29 7.15
N VAL A 384 -26.31 10.12 6.87
CA VAL A 384 -25.75 8.91 6.27
C VAL A 384 -25.65 7.83 7.35
N ASN A 385 -26.57 6.87 7.33
CA ASN A 385 -26.51 5.70 8.20
C ASN A 385 -25.47 4.67 7.69
N PRO A 386 -24.97 3.74 8.54
CA PRO A 386 -23.94 2.78 8.14
C PRO A 386 -24.29 1.86 6.96
N ALA A 387 -25.59 1.62 6.69
CA ALA A 387 -26.04 0.80 5.56
C ALA A 387 -26.25 1.61 4.26
N ASN A 388 -26.09 2.93 4.31
CA ASN A 388 -26.19 3.77 3.12
C ASN A 388 -25.01 3.46 2.18
N PRO A 389 -25.24 3.30 0.85
CA PRO A 389 -24.17 2.97 -0.09
C PRO A 389 -23.00 3.99 -0.07
N VAL A 390 -23.28 5.26 0.19
CA VAL A 390 -22.22 6.29 0.28
C VAL A 390 -21.46 6.28 1.60
N ALA A 391 -21.82 5.43 2.57
CA ALA A 391 -21.07 5.25 3.81
C ALA A 391 -19.77 4.44 3.60
N ASP A 392 -19.82 3.43 2.72
CA ASP A 392 -18.67 2.56 2.41
C ASP A 392 -18.03 2.90 1.05
N ALA A 393 -18.83 3.15 0.01
CA ALA A 393 -18.31 3.38 -1.33
C ALA A 393 -17.78 4.81 -1.54
N GLU A 394 -16.76 4.91 -2.38
CA GLU A 394 -16.16 6.19 -2.78
C GLU A 394 -17.02 6.88 -3.86
N ILE A 395 -17.37 8.14 -3.60
CA ILE A 395 -18.06 9.00 -4.58
C ILE A 395 -17.07 9.48 -5.66
N PHE A 396 -15.84 9.83 -5.24
CA PHE A 396 -14.76 10.34 -6.08
C PHE A 396 -15.18 11.58 -6.90
N GLY A 397 -15.73 12.57 -6.19
CA GLY A 397 -16.23 13.82 -6.72
C GLY A 397 -16.46 14.80 -5.58
N PRO A 398 -16.98 16.02 -5.84
CA PRO A 398 -16.97 17.13 -4.89
C PRO A 398 -18.10 17.03 -3.86
N VAL A 399 -18.39 15.81 -3.39
CA VAL A 399 -19.41 15.51 -2.38
C VAL A 399 -18.81 14.62 -1.29
N ALA A 400 -18.80 15.13 -0.06
CA ALA A 400 -18.43 14.38 1.14
C ALA A 400 -19.65 13.82 1.87
N THR A 401 -19.43 13.04 2.92
CA THR A 401 -20.46 12.68 3.92
C THR A 401 -20.10 13.31 5.26
N LEU A 402 -21.11 13.69 6.05
CA LEU A 402 -20.94 14.21 7.41
C LEU A 402 -21.77 13.38 8.40
N THR A 403 -21.09 12.87 9.43
CA THR A 403 -21.67 12.07 10.52
C THR A 403 -21.10 12.53 11.85
N SER A 404 -21.90 12.52 12.92
CA SER A 404 -21.45 12.91 14.26
C SER A 404 -20.85 11.75 15.05
N PHE A 405 -20.11 12.08 16.11
CA PHE A 405 -19.68 11.14 17.16
C PHE A 405 -19.69 11.80 18.54
N ARG A 406 -19.75 11.02 19.62
CA ARG A 406 -19.82 11.49 21.01
C ARG A 406 -18.50 11.43 21.74
N THR A 407 -17.70 10.41 21.46
CA THR A 407 -16.43 10.15 22.17
C THR A 407 -15.28 9.93 21.19
N PRO A 408 -14.03 10.22 21.60
CA PRO A 408 -12.86 9.90 20.77
C PRO A 408 -12.77 8.43 20.35
N ASP A 409 -13.14 7.50 21.24
CA ASP A 409 -13.12 6.07 20.91
C ASP A 409 -14.19 5.71 19.87
N GLU A 410 -15.39 6.31 19.94
CA GLU A 410 -16.41 6.18 18.88
C GLU A 410 -15.92 6.78 17.55
N ALA A 411 -15.20 7.92 17.58
CA ALA A 411 -14.58 8.49 16.38
C ALA A 411 -13.60 7.51 15.73
N VAL A 412 -12.79 6.80 16.53
CA VAL A 412 -11.87 5.75 16.06
C VAL A 412 -12.63 4.56 15.47
N GLU A 413 -13.69 4.11 16.13
CA GLU A 413 -14.54 3.02 15.63
C GLU A 413 -15.14 3.37 14.27
N LEU A 414 -15.77 4.55 14.16
CA LEU A 414 -16.32 5.05 12.91
C LEU A 414 -15.23 5.22 11.85
N ALA A 415 -14.10 5.85 12.18
CA ALA A 415 -12.97 6.03 11.27
C ALA A 415 -12.42 4.69 10.74
N ASN A 416 -12.42 3.64 11.56
CA ASN A 416 -11.91 2.33 11.17
C ASN A 416 -12.96 1.41 10.54
N ALA A 417 -14.25 1.76 10.60
CA ALA A 417 -15.38 1.05 10.01
C ALA A 417 -15.44 1.24 8.48
N THR A 418 -14.39 0.79 7.80
CA THR A 418 -14.27 0.76 6.34
C THR A 418 -13.23 -0.30 5.96
N ARG A 419 -13.37 -0.88 4.76
CA ARG A 419 -12.37 -1.79 4.19
C ARG A 419 -11.05 -1.10 3.80
N TYR A 420 -11.08 0.23 3.69
CA TYR A 420 -9.94 1.06 3.30
C TYR A 420 -9.05 1.42 4.50
N GLY A 421 -7.91 2.01 4.19
CA GLY A 421 -6.94 2.54 5.17
C GLY A 421 -5.84 3.35 4.49
N LEU A 422 -6.19 4.37 3.71
CA LEU A 422 -5.20 5.16 2.97
C LEU A 422 -4.67 6.33 3.80
N ALA A 423 -5.53 7.33 4.04
CA ALA A 423 -5.18 8.52 4.80
C ALA A 423 -6.24 8.84 5.86
N ALA A 424 -5.94 9.77 6.76
CA ALA A 424 -6.88 10.35 7.71
C ALA A 424 -6.42 11.76 8.10
N SER A 425 -7.35 12.59 8.55
CA SER A 425 -7.05 13.90 9.13
C SER A 425 -7.71 14.01 10.51
N VAL A 426 -6.99 14.58 11.48
CA VAL A 426 -7.42 14.73 12.88
C VAL A 426 -7.28 16.19 13.29
N TRP A 427 -8.37 16.79 13.73
CA TRP A 427 -8.45 18.19 14.15
C TRP A 427 -8.81 18.29 15.62
N THR A 428 -7.90 18.88 16.40
CA THR A 428 -8.01 19.11 17.85
C THR A 428 -6.87 20.02 18.30
N GLU A 429 -7.12 20.93 19.24
CA GLU A 429 -6.07 21.74 19.86
C GLU A 429 -5.33 20.99 20.99
N SER A 430 -5.80 19.80 21.37
CA SER A 430 -5.16 18.95 22.38
C SER A 430 -4.09 18.06 21.76
N VAL A 431 -2.83 18.31 22.15
CA VAL A 431 -1.68 17.46 21.76
C VAL A 431 -1.88 15.98 22.15
N ASN A 432 -2.48 15.71 23.31
CA ASN A 432 -2.70 14.35 23.78
C ASN A 432 -3.74 13.63 22.91
N LEU A 433 -4.83 14.32 22.58
CA LEU A 433 -5.91 13.76 21.79
C LEU A 433 -5.47 13.54 20.34
N ALA A 434 -4.73 14.49 19.76
CA ALA A 434 -4.17 14.37 18.42
C ALA A 434 -3.32 13.12 18.26
N MET A 435 -2.36 12.92 19.17
CA MET A 435 -1.43 11.79 19.10
C MET A 435 -2.11 10.45 19.40
N ASP A 436 -3.06 10.40 20.34
CA ASP A 436 -3.83 9.18 20.63
C ASP A 436 -4.69 8.75 19.43
N LEU A 437 -5.44 9.69 18.83
CA LEU A 437 -6.25 9.40 17.64
C LEU A 437 -5.39 8.99 16.46
N ALA A 438 -4.29 9.68 16.19
CA ALA A 438 -3.40 9.35 15.07
C ALA A 438 -2.79 7.94 15.18
N ALA A 439 -2.48 7.49 16.40
CA ALA A 439 -2.02 6.12 16.65
C ALA A 439 -3.14 5.08 16.44
N LYS A 440 -4.37 5.38 16.86
CA LYS A 440 -5.50 4.43 16.82
C LYS A 440 -6.17 4.29 15.44
N VAL A 441 -6.22 5.35 14.64
CA VAL A 441 -6.81 5.33 13.30
C VAL A 441 -5.98 4.46 12.34
N LYS A 442 -6.64 3.59 11.58
CA LYS A 442 -6.03 2.65 10.62
C LYS A 442 -5.94 3.30 9.25
N ALA A 443 -4.89 4.10 9.08
CA ALA A 443 -4.51 4.73 7.82
C ALA A 443 -2.99 4.71 7.67
N GLY A 444 -2.49 4.65 6.44
CA GLY A 444 -1.05 4.72 6.18
C GLY A 444 -0.49 6.14 6.31
N VAL A 445 -1.33 7.17 6.21
CA VAL A 445 -0.98 8.56 6.48
C VAL A 445 -2.00 9.19 7.42
N VAL A 446 -1.55 9.95 8.41
CA VAL A 446 -2.42 10.76 9.27
C VAL A 446 -1.90 12.18 9.33
N TRP A 447 -2.76 13.16 9.08
CA TRP A 447 -2.44 14.58 9.25
C TRP A 447 -3.09 15.13 10.52
N VAL A 448 -2.30 15.76 11.38
CA VAL A 448 -2.79 16.49 12.55
C VAL A 448 -2.95 17.96 12.18
N ASN A 449 -4.13 18.54 12.41
CA ASN A 449 -4.51 19.93 12.12
C ASN A 449 -4.11 20.40 10.71
N SER A 450 -4.18 19.47 9.75
CA SER A 450 -3.83 19.69 8.35
C SER A 450 -4.47 18.59 7.49
N ALA A 451 -4.45 18.77 6.17
CA ALA A 451 -4.89 17.75 5.22
C ALA A 451 -4.11 17.87 3.90
N ASN A 452 -3.99 16.77 3.15
CA ASN A 452 -3.41 16.76 1.81
C ASN A 452 -2.02 17.42 1.69
N ILE A 453 -1.22 17.34 2.76
CA ILE A 453 0.18 17.77 2.69
C ILE A 453 1.02 16.60 2.15
N PHE A 454 1.74 16.87 1.07
CA PHE A 454 2.67 15.92 0.44
C PHE A 454 4.08 16.50 0.40
N ASP A 455 5.07 15.63 0.56
CA ASP A 455 6.48 15.92 0.26
C ASP A 455 7.15 14.62 -0.22
N ALA A 456 8.13 14.75 -1.11
CA ALA A 456 8.85 13.60 -1.64
C ALA A 456 9.62 12.80 -0.58
N GLY A 457 9.94 13.40 0.57
CA GLY A 457 10.59 12.74 1.71
C GLY A 457 9.64 11.97 2.63
N ALA A 458 8.33 12.20 2.52
CA ALA A 458 7.32 11.51 3.32
C ALA A 458 6.84 10.25 2.59
N ALA A 459 6.88 9.10 3.26
CA ALA A 459 6.28 7.89 2.72
C ALA A 459 4.74 8.00 2.73
N PHE A 460 4.12 7.70 1.61
CA PHE A 460 2.67 7.64 1.42
C PHE A 460 2.29 6.23 0.98
N GLY A 461 1.17 5.70 1.48
CA GLY A 461 0.57 4.52 0.88
C GLY A 461 -0.44 3.81 1.77
N GLY A 462 -1.20 2.87 1.19
CA GLY A 462 -2.33 2.24 1.85
C GLY A 462 -2.01 1.15 2.89
N MET A 463 -3.03 0.80 3.68
CA MET A 463 -3.18 -0.48 4.36
C MET A 463 -4.56 -1.06 4.03
N ARG A 464 -4.79 -2.35 4.37
CA ARG A 464 -6.04 -3.07 4.04
C ARG A 464 -6.29 -3.05 2.53
N GLU A 465 -7.52 -2.76 2.09
CA GLU A 465 -7.88 -2.73 0.67
C GLU A 465 -7.49 -1.45 -0.06
N SER A 466 -6.87 -0.50 0.64
CA SER A 466 -6.17 0.62 0.01
C SER A 466 -4.81 0.21 -0.60
N GLY A 467 -4.43 -1.07 -0.45
CA GLY A 467 -3.27 -1.66 -1.09
C GLY A 467 -2.06 -1.77 -0.17
N PHE A 468 -0.88 -1.89 -0.77
CA PHE A 468 0.38 -2.15 -0.08
C PHE A 468 1.59 -1.67 -0.90
N GLY A 469 2.69 -1.41 -0.19
CA GLY A 469 3.83 -0.65 -0.71
C GLY A 469 3.81 0.77 -0.19
N ARG A 470 4.88 1.52 -0.41
CA ARG A 470 4.94 2.96 -0.14
C ARG A 470 5.53 3.69 -1.33
N GLU A 471 5.14 4.96 -1.46
CA GLU A 471 5.70 5.91 -2.42
C GLU A 471 6.29 7.10 -1.66
N GLY A 472 7.41 7.63 -2.13
CA GLY A 472 8.14 8.68 -1.42
C GLY A 472 8.98 8.19 -0.24
N GLY A 473 9.94 9.02 0.15
CA GLY A 473 10.89 8.79 1.23
C GLY A 473 11.73 7.53 1.06
N ARG A 474 12.40 7.15 2.17
CA ARG A 474 13.27 5.97 2.22
C ARG A 474 12.51 4.66 2.02
N ALA A 475 11.25 4.61 2.47
CA ALA A 475 10.39 3.43 2.32
C ALA A 475 10.02 3.20 0.86
N GLY A 476 9.60 4.23 0.12
CA GLY A 476 9.23 4.08 -1.27
C GLY A 476 10.39 3.76 -2.20
N LEU A 477 11.59 4.27 -1.93
CA LEU A 477 12.78 3.86 -2.69
C LEU A 477 13.08 2.36 -2.52
N ARG A 478 12.89 1.81 -1.31
CA ARG A 478 13.14 0.39 -1.00
C ARG A 478 12.28 -0.54 -1.86
N ASP A 479 11.05 -0.14 -2.19
CA ASP A 479 10.14 -0.94 -3.00
C ASP A 479 10.55 -1.06 -4.48
N TYR A 480 11.58 -0.32 -4.90
CA TYR A 480 12.24 -0.39 -6.21
C TYR A 480 13.61 -1.09 -6.16
N LEU A 481 13.96 -1.66 -5.00
CA LEU A 481 15.20 -2.39 -4.77
C LEU A 481 14.91 -3.86 -4.43
N ARG A 482 15.85 -4.73 -4.79
CA ARG A 482 15.94 -6.10 -4.32
C ARG A 482 17.11 -6.20 -3.35
N GLY A 483 16.93 -7.01 -2.31
CA GLY A 483 18.05 -7.43 -1.47
C GLY A 483 19.00 -8.36 -2.24
N PRO A 484 20.09 -8.81 -1.60
CA PRO A 484 21.00 -9.79 -2.17
C PRO A 484 20.27 -11.03 -2.67
N GLU A 485 20.76 -11.60 -3.78
CA GLU A 485 20.21 -12.83 -4.33
C GLU A 485 20.34 -13.98 -3.32
N VAL A 486 19.27 -14.75 -3.15
CA VAL A 486 19.22 -15.89 -2.23
C VAL A 486 19.02 -17.14 -3.06
N ALA A 487 19.99 -18.06 -3.00
CA ALA A 487 19.89 -19.35 -3.66
C ALA A 487 18.72 -20.16 -3.08
N GLU A 488 17.87 -20.69 -3.97
CA GLU A 488 16.77 -21.56 -3.59
C GLU A 488 17.32 -22.89 -3.08
N ALA A 489 16.97 -23.24 -1.83
CA ALA A 489 17.35 -24.51 -1.24
C ALA A 489 16.29 -25.58 -1.53
N PRO A 490 16.67 -26.87 -1.69
CA PRO A 490 15.72 -27.95 -1.90
C PRO A 490 14.67 -28.02 -0.80
N GLU A 491 13.44 -28.37 -1.18
CA GLU A 491 12.33 -28.56 -0.25
C GLU A 491 11.88 -30.03 -0.26
N ALA A 492 11.71 -30.61 0.92
CA ALA A 492 11.17 -31.95 1.06
C ALA A 492 9.65 -31.93 0.87
N GLN A 493 9.09 -32.87 0.10
CA GLN A 493 7.64 -33.06 0.03
C GLN A 493 7.17 -33.91 1.21
N ALA A 494 6.16 -33.44 1.92
CA ALA A 494 5.46 -34.22 2.93
C ALA A 494 4.55 -35.26 2.28
N THR A 495 4.61 -36.50 2.75
CA THR A 495 3.58 -37.51 2.47
C THR A 495 2.58 -37.53 3.62
N PHE A 496 1.29 -37.47 3.30
CA PHE A 496 0.22 -37.57 4.29
C PHE A 496 -0.38 -38.96 4.23
N ASP A 497 -0.02 -39.81 5.19
CA ASP A 497 -0.70 -41.09 5.38
C ASP A 497 -1.71 -40.95 6.53
N THR A 498 -2.99 -41.05 6.16
CA THR A 498 -4.13 -41.02 7.09
C THR A 498 -4.66 -42.43 7.37
N ALA A 499 -4.06 -43.46 6.76
CA ALA A 499 -4.41 -44.84 7.06
C ALA A 499 -4.16 -45.11 8.55
N PRO A 500 -4.96 -45.98 9.18
CA PRO A 500 -4.70 -46.44 10.54
C PRO A 500 -3.29 -47.01 10.59
N VAL A 501 -2.41 -46.36 11.34
CA VAL A 501 -1.05 -46.85 11.54
C VAL A 501 -1.16 -48.18 12.30
N PRO A 502 -0.74 -49.31 11.72
CA PRO A 502 -0.64 -50.54 12.48
C PRO A 502 0.26 -50.28 13.68
N ALA A 503 -0.13 -50.73 14.88
CA ALA A 503 0.77 -50.71 16.03
C ALA A 503 2.12 -51.24 15.57
N ALA A 504 3.19 -50.44 15.72
CA ALA A 504 4.52 -50.77 15.21
C ALA A 504 4.79 -52.24 15.53
N THR A 505 5.09 -53.03 14.50
CA THR A 505 5.26 -54.48 14.60
C THR A 505 6.18 -54.80 15.78
N GLY A 506 5.59 -55.31 16.87
CA GLY A 506 6.32 -55.69 18.09
C GLY A 506 6.11 -54.85 19.37
N GLN A 507 5.30 -53.79 19.38
CA GLN A 507 4.97 -53.06 20.62
C GLN A 507 3.52 -53.27 21.08
N THR A 508 3.27 -54.37 21.78
CA THR A 508 2.04 -54.54 22.58
C THR A 508 2.10 -53.63 23.81
N GLY A 509 1.12 -52.73 23.97
CA GLY A 509 1.03 -51.81 25.13
C GLY A 509 1.72 -50.44 24.97
N ALA A 510 2.04 -50.01 23.74
CA ALA A 510 2.61 -48.68 23.51
C ALA A 510 1.64 -47.53 23.87
N ILE A 511 2.18 -46.49 24.52
CA ILE A 511 1.44 -45.27 24.88
C ILE A 511 1.19 -44.41 23.63
N ASP A 512 -0.04 -43.92 23.49
CA ASP A 512 -0.45 -42.97 22.45
C ASP A 512 0.35 -41.67 22.55
N ARG A 513 1.13 -41.37 21.50
CA ARG A 513 1.97 -40.17 21.36
C ARG A 513 1.43 -39.21 20.30
N THR A 514 0.10 -39.10 20.20
CA THR A 514 -0.55 -38.16 19.28
C THR A 514 -0.36 -36.71 19.73
N ALA A 515 0.42 -35.96 18.96
CA ALA A 515 0.58 -34.53 19.14
C ALA A 515 -0.70 -33.78 18.77
N LYS A 516 -1.01 -32.75 19.57
CA LYS A 516 -2.12 -31.84 19.34
C LYS A 516 -1.61 -30.55 18.69
N MET A 517 -2.54 -29.75 18.18
CA MET A 517 -2.27 -28.38 17.76
C MET A 517 -2.14 -27.47 18.98
N TYR A 518 -1.69 -26.23 18.80
CA TYR A 518 -1.62 -25.23 19.87
C TYR A 518 -2.44 -24.01 19.47
N VAL A 519 -3.57 -23.77 20.12
CA VAL A 519 -4.51 -22.70 19.75
C VAL A 519 -5.03 -22.01 21.00
N GLY A 520 -4.83 -20.69 21.07
CA GLY A 520 -5.35 -19.88 22.17
C GLY A 520 -4.69 -20.17 23.52
N GLY A 521 -3.40 -20.51 23.56
CA GLY A 521 -2.67 -20.74 24.81
C GLY A 521 -2.91 -22.13 25.42
N ARG A 522 -3.30 -23.11 24.60
CA ARG A 522 -3.52 -24.49 25.04
C ARG A 522 -3.40 -25.45 23.88
N GLN A 523 -3.16 -26.72 24.21
CA GLN A 523 -3.27 -27.78 23.23
C GLN A 523 -4.72 -27.99 22.78
N ALA A 524 -4.93 -28.12 21.47
CA ALA A 524 -6.23 -28.29 20.84
C ALA A 524 -6.25 -29.54 19.95
N ARG A 525 -7.33 -30.32 20.05
CA ARG A 525 -7.57 -31.45 19.14
C ARG A 525 -7.95 -30.90 17.75
N PRO A 526 -7.57 -31.59 16.66
CA PRO A 526 -8.11 -31.28 15.34
C PRO A 526 -9.61 -31.40 15.32
N ASP A 527 -10.28 -30.45 14.68
CA ASP A 527 -11.74 -30.42 14.59
C ASP A 527 -12.30 -31.67 13.91
N SER A 528 -11.59 -32.17 12.90
CA SER A 528 -11.91 -33.43 12.21
C SER A 528 -11.79 -34.67 13.10
N GLY A 529 -11.08 -34.56 14.23
CA GLY A 529 -10.64 -35.69 15.04
C GLY A 529 -9.55 -36.55 14.40
N GLN A 530 -9.09 -36.20 13.20
CA GLN A 530 -8.11 -37.00 12.45
C GLN A 530 -6.68 -36.59 12.77
N SER A 531 -5.78 -37.57 12.69
CA SER A 531 -4.33 -37.38 12.76
C SER A 531 -3.66 -38.08 11.58
N TYR A 532 -2.47 -37.63 11.20
CA TYR A 532 -1.65 -38.28 10.18
C TYR A 532 -0.33 -38.78 10.77
N ALA A 533 0.23 -39.81 10.14
CA ALA A 533 1.48 -40.41 10.55
C ALA A 533 2.67 -39.52 10.16
N VAL A 534 3.54 -39.21 11.13
CA VAL A 534 4.82 -38.56 10.87
C VAL A 534 5.86 -39.65 10.65
N MET A 535 6.35 -39.76 9.42
CA MET A 535 7.17 -40.88 8.97
C MET A 535 8.61 -40.47 8.68
N HIS A 536 9.56 -41.34 8.97
CA HIS A 536 10.94 -41.24 8.50
C HIS A 536 11.46 -42.62 8.14
N GLU A 537 11.96 -42.80 6.91
CA GLU A 537 12.49 -44.08 6.39
C GLU A 537 11.56 -45.29 6.65
N GLY A 538 10.23 -45.08 6.47
CA GLY A 538 9.22 -46.13 6.68
C GLY A 538 8.86 -46.41 8.14
N ARG A 539 9.47 -45.71 9.11
CA ARG A 539 9.13 -45.79 10.53
C ARG A 539 8.22 -44.64 10.95
N VAL A 540 7.21 -44.96 11.75
CA VAL A 540 6.33 -43.98 12.41
C VAL A 540 7.06 -43.39 13.61
N LEU A 541 7.25 -42.08 13.60
CA LEU A 541 7.85 -41.32 14.70
C LEU A 541 6.80 -40.85 15.72
N GLY A 542 5.59 -40.56 15.24
CA GLY A 542 4.45 -40.13 16.04
C GLY A 542 3.26 -39.78 15.15
N LEU A 543 2.18 -39.28 15.76
CA LEU A 543 1.00 -38.79 15.05
C LEU A 543 0.88 -37.29 15.27
N ALA A 544 0.45 -36.55 14.25
CA ALA A 544 0.15 -35.12 14.33
C ALA A 544 -1.29 -34.84 13.91
N GLY A 545 -1.93 -33.82 14.50
CA GLY A 545 -3.30 -33.45 14.14
C GLY A 545 -3.41 -33.04 12.67
N LEU A 546 -4.45 -33.52 11.98
CA LEU A 546 -4.75 -33.12 10.61
C LEU A 546 -5.66 -31.89 10.63
N GLY A 547 -5.06 -30.72 10.57
CA GLY A 547 -5.75 -29.43 10.61
C GLY A 547 -6.64 -29.21 9.40
N SER A 548 -7.74 -28.49 9.64
CA SER A 548 -8.77 -28.16 8.67
C SER A 548 -9.01 -26.65 8.60
N ARG A 549 -9.90 -26.23 7.68
CA ARG A 549 -10.42 -24.86 7.64
C ARG A 549 -11.00 -24.39 8.99
N LYS A 550 -11.61 -25.28 9.78
CA LYS A 550 -12.19 -24.91 11.09
C LYS A 550 -11.11 -24.67 12.13
N ASP A 551 -10.01 -25.41 12.09
CA ASP A 551 -8.87 -25.18 12.97
C ASP A 551 -8.21 -23.83 12.69
N ILE A 552 -8.05 -23.46 11.41
CA ILE A 552 -7.58 -22.12 11.02
C ILE A 552 -8.53 -21.04 11.54
N ARG A 553 -9.85 -21.19 11.38
CA ARG A 553 -10.84 -20.24 11.93
C ARG A 553 -10.67 -20.07 13.43
N ASN A 554 -10.61 -21.17 14.18
CA ASN A 554 -10.44 -21.14 15.64
C ASN A 554 -9.13 -20.45 16.04
N ALA A 555 -8.05 -20.67 15.28
CA ALA A 555 -6.77 -20.01 15.50
C ALA A 555 -6.82 -18.50 15.21
N VAL A 556 -7.51 -18.08 14.15
CA VAL A 556 -7.72 -16.66 13.85
C VAL A 556 -8.60 -15.99 14.90
N GLU A 557 -9.66 -16.65 15.38
CA GLU A 557 -10.49 -16.16 16.49
C GLU A 557 -9.68 -16.00 17.78
N ALA A 558 -8.78 -16.94 18.08
CA ALA A 558 -7.87 -16.84 19.22
C ALA A 558 -6.89 -15.66 19.05
N ALA A 559 -6.33 -15.49 17.85
CA ALA A 559 -5.45 -14.36 17.53
C ALA A 559 -6.17 -13.00 17.58
N ALA A 560 -7.46 -12.95 17.23
CA ALA A 560 -8.29 -11.75 17.35
C ALA A 560 -8.51 -11.38 18.82
N LYS A 561 -8.82 -12.37 19.68
CA LYS A 561 -8.96 -12.17 21.15
C LYS A 561 -7.65 -11.73 21.80
N ALA A 562 -6.51 -12.12 21.24
CA ALA A 562 -5.17 -11.69 21.66
C ALA A 562 -4.75 -10.29 21.17
N GLY A 563 -5.71 -9.42 20.79
CA GLY A 563 -5.43 -8.08 20.28
C GLY A 563 -4.64 -7.17 21.22
N ALA A 564 -4.64 -7.44 22.53
CA ALA A 564 -3.82 -6.73 23.51
C ALA A 564 -2.31 -6.83 23.22
N TRP A 565 -1.84 -7.89 22.55
CA TRP A 565 -0.44 -8.06 22.19
C TRP A 565 0.10 -6.96 21.28
N GLY A 566 -0.72 -6.49 20.34
CA GLY A 566 -0.36 -5.38 19.46
C GLY A 566 -0.23 -4.04 20.19
N ARG A 567 -0.77 -3.93 21.41
CA ARG A 567 -0.65 -2.76 22.30
C ARG A 567 0.33 -2.98 23.45
N ALA A 568 0.85 -4.20 23.64
CA ALA A 568 1.87 -4.47 24.63
C ALA A 568 3.11 -3.63 24.35
N THR A 569 3.80 -3.19 25.39
CA THR A 569 5.05 -2.42 25.20
C THR A 569 6.08 -3.29 24.50
N ALA A 570 6.94 -2.66 23.70
CA ALA A 570 8.02 -3.36 23.02
C ALA A 570 8.93 -4.12 24.00
N HIS A 571 9.18 -3.53 25.17
CA HIS A 571 9.90 -4.16 26.28
C HIS A 571 9.22 -5.44 26.79
N ASN A 572 7.90 -5.41 27.02
CA ASN A 572 7.15 -6.59 27.45
C ASN A 572 7.25 -7.71 26.41
N ARG A 573 7.12 -7.38 25.13
CA ARG A 573 7.31 -8.36 24.04
C ARG A 573 8.72 -8.94 24.03
N ALA A 574 9.74 -8.10 24.24
CA ALA A 574 11.13 -8.55 24.36
C ALA A 574 11.31 -9.55 25.51
N GLN A 575 10.75 -9.28 26.70
CA GLN A 575 10.85 -10.18 27.86
C GLN A 575 10.25 -11.56 27.56
N VAL A 576 9.04 -11.63 27.00
CA VAL A 576 8.40 -12.90 26.62
C VAL A 576 9.26 -13.68 25.63
N LEU A 577 9.88 -13.00 24.66
CA LEU A 577 10.80 -13.64 23.70
C LEU A 577 12.12 -14.10 24.34
N TYR A 578 12.63 -13.39 25.35
CA TYR A 578 13.79 -13.84 26.13
C TYR A 578 13.45 -15.07 26.96
N TYR A 579 12.27 -15.13 27.59
CA TYR A 579 11.83 -16.34 28.32
C TYR A 579 11.66 -17.53 27.37
N LEU A 580 11.16 -17.30 26.15
CA LEU A 580 11.12 -18.32 25.11
C LEU A 580 12.52 -18.85 24.77
N ALA A 581 13.51 -17.97 24.63
CA ALA A 581 14.89 -18.36 24.38
C ALA A 581 15.48 -19.17 25.55
N GLU A 582 15.23 -18.74 26.78
CA GLU A 582 15.67 -19.40 28.01
C GLU A 582 15.06 -20.81 28.15
N ASN A 583 13.74 -20.93 27.99
CA ASN A 583 13.03 -22.19 28.10
C ASN A 583 13.33 -23.15 26.94
N LEU A 584 13.58 -22.64 25.73
CA LEU A 584 14.06 -23.45 24.62
C LEU A 584 15.49 -23.96 24.89
N SER A 585 16.36 -23.11 25.48
CA SER A 585 17.71 -23.49 25.90
C SER A 585 17.70 -24.58 26.97
N ALA A 586 16.83 -24.46 27.98
CA ALA A 586 16.67 -25.45 29.03
C ALA A 586 16.28 -26.84 28.49
N ARG A 587 15.61 -26.89 27.33
CA ARG A 587 15.17 -28.13 26.66
C ARG A 587 15.95 -28.43 25.38
N ALA A 588 17.10 -27.78 25.16
CA ALA A 588 17.84 -27.89 23.90
C ALA A 588 18.18 -29.35 23.51
N ALA A 589 18.61 -30.16 24.48
CA ALA A 589 18.93 -31.57 24.27
C ALA A 589 17.72 -32.39 23.81
N GLU A 590 16.52 -32.06 24.31
CA GLU A 590 15.27 -32.73 23.94
C GLU A 590 14.88 -32.42 22.49
N PHE A 591 14.92 -31.15 22.10
CA PHE A 591 14.65 -30.73 20.73
C PHE A 591 15.68 -31.31 19.75
N ALA A 592 16.96 -31.37 20.13
CA ALA A 592 17.99 -31.98 19.30
C ALA A 592 17.71 -33.48 19.11
N ALA A 593 17.35 -34.20 20.17
CA ALA A 593 16.97 -35.60 20.08
C ALA A 593 15.75 -35.81 19.15
N ARG A 594 14.72 -34.95 19.25
CA ARG A 594 13.56 -34.99 18.36
C ARG A 594 13.94 -34.82 16.89
N LEU A 595 14.86 -33.89 16.58
CA LEU A 595 15.33 -33.69 15.21
C LEU A 595 16.15 -34.89 14.71
N VAL A 596 16.97 -35.50 15.56
CA VAL A 596 17.70 -36.74 15.23
C VAL A 596 16.73 -37.89 14.93
N GLU A 597 15.68 -38.07 15.73
CA GLU A 597 14.61 -39.05 15.43
C GLU A 597 13.95 -38.77 14.05
N GLY A 598 13.84 -37.49 13.68
CA GLY A 598 13.36 -37.02 12.38
C GLY A 598 14.34 -37.20 11.20
N GLY A 599 15.52 -37.79 11.44
CA GLY A 599 16.52 -38.08 10.41
C GLY A 599 17.64 -37.05 10.27
N HIS A 600 17.77 -36.11 11.20
CA HIS A 600 18.90 -35.18 11.19
C HIS A 600 20.15 -35.83 11.74
N ARG A 601 21.33 -35.46 11.20
CA ARG A 601 22.61 -35.81 11.84
C ARG A 601 22.68 -35.10 13.20
N PRO A 602 23.24 -35.73 14.25
CA PRO A 602 23.32 -35.12 15.58
C PRO A 602 23.91 -33.70 15.61
N GLU A 603 24.97 -33.46 14.84
CA GLU A 603 25.59 -32.13 14.71
C GLU A 603 24.65 -31.10 14.07
N ALA A 604 23.90 -31.50 13.04
CA ALA A 604 22.94 -30.65 12.34
C ALA A 604 21.73 -30.33 13.23
N ALA A 605 21.24 -31.31 13.98
CA ALA A 605 20.18 -31.13 14.97
C ALA A 605 20.59 -30.16 16.09
N ALA A 606 21.80 -30.34 16.65
CA ALA A 606 22.34 -29.45 17.67
C ALA A 606 22.51 -28.01 17.13
N LEU A 607 23.01 -27.87 15.90
CA LEU A 607 23.15 -26.57 15.24
C LEU A 607 21.78 -25.91 15.01
N GLU A 608 20.77 -26.65 14.54
CA GLU A 608 19.43 -26.11 14.32
C GLU A 608 18.81 -25.55 15.61
N VAL A 609 18.96 -26.26 16.72
CA VAL A 609 18.48 -25.84 18.04
C VAL A 609 19.24 -24.61 18.56
N ASP A 610 20.58 -24.62 18.51
CA ASP A 610 21.41 -23.47 18.91
C ASP A 610 21.04 -22.22 18.11
N LEU A 611 20.91 -22.36 16.79
CA LEU A 611 20.49 -21.25 15.94
C LEU A 611 19.07 -20.79 16.28
N SER A 612 18.15 -21.69 16.59
CA SER A 612 16.77 -21.34 16.99
C SER A 612 16.73 -20.50 18.27
N ILE A 613 17.54 -20.87 19.27
CA ILE A 613 17.73 -20.10 20.51
C ILE A 613 18.33 -18.72 20.19
N ARG A 614 19.36 -18.67 19.33
CA ARG A 614 19.96 -17.40 18.90
C ARG A 614 18.97 -16.51 18.14
N ARG A 615 18.08 -17.08 17.31
CA ARG A 615 17.00 -16.32 16.64
C ARG A 615 16.06 -15.69 17.66
N ALA A 616 15.70 -16.44 18.71
CA ALA A 616 14.87 -15.92 19.79
C ALA A 616 15.54 -14.75 20.51
N PHE A 617 16.81 -14.89 20.92
CA PHE A 617 17.58 -13.78 21.50
C PHE A 617 17.69 -12.58 20.55
N TYR A 618 17.94 -12.81 19.26
CA TYR A 618 18.07 -11.75 18.27
C TYR A 618 16.77 -10.94 18.11
N TYR A 619 15.63 -11.62 17.94
CA TYR A 619 14.35 -10.92 17.74
C TYR A 619 13.79 -10.35 19.05
N ALA A 620 14.10 -10.94 20.21
CA ALA A 620 13.88 -10.31 21.51
C ALA A 620 14.64 -8.98 21.59
N ALA A 621 15.92 -8.96 21.19
CA ALA A 621 16.73 -7.75 21.21
C ALA A 621 16.22 -6.67 20.25
N GLN A 622 15.62 -7.05 19.11
CA GLN A 622 15.07 -6.10 18.13
C GLN A 622 13.67 -5.59 18.49
N ALA A 623 12.94 -6.28 19.37
CA ALA A 623 11.53 -5.97 19.65
C ALA A 623 11.29 -4.50 20.06
N ASP A 624 12.25 -3.90 20.76
CA ASP A 624 12.27 -2.51 21.23
C ASP A 624 13.39 -1.64 20.62
N LYS A 625 14.00 -2.08 19.51
CA LYS A 625 15.11 -1.38 18.81
C LYS A 625 14.89 -1.28 17.30
N PHE A 626 13.66 -1.52 16.86
CA PHE A 626 13.23 -1.32 15.49
C PHE A 626 12.48 0.01 15.38
N ASP A 627 13.23 1.09 15.48
CA ASP A 627 12.69 2.44 15.57
C ASP A 627 12.08 2.93 14.25
N GLY A 628 11.12 3.84 14.40
CA GLY A 628 10.65 4.67 13.29
C GLY A 628 11.68 5.74 12.90
N ALA A 629 11.26 6.65 12.03
CA ALA A 629 12.09 7.78 11.60
C ALA A 629 11.32 9.09 11.71
N VAL A 630 12.00 10.17 12.08
CA VAL A 630 11.49 11.53 11.93
C VAL A 630 12.08 12.12 10.66
N THR A 631 11.25 12.67 9.78
CA THR A 631 11.71 13.32 8.54
C THR A 631 11.18 14.75 8.48
N ALA A 632 12.11 15.69 8.30
CA ALA A 632 11.78 17.08 8.00
C ALA A 632 11.28 17.18 6.55
N THR A 633 10.12 17.81 6.35
CA THR A 633 9.45 17.87 5.05
C THR A 633 9.17 19.32 4.66
N LYS A 634 7.93 19.80 4.80
CA LYS A 634 7.57 21.20 4.60
C LYS A 634 7.84 22.01 5.87
N THR A 635 8.00 23.32 5.73
CA THR A 635 8.10 24.26 6.86
C THR A 635 6.92 24.05 7.83
N ALA A 636 7.19 24.19 9.13
CA ALA A 636 6.24 24.00 10.23
C ALA A 636 5.71 22.56 10.46
N HIS A 637 6.25 21.54 9.77
CA HIS A 637 5.86 20.15 9.97
C HIS A 637 7.05 19.19 10.01
N VAL A 638 6.90 18.12 10.79
CA VAL A 638 7.70 16.92 10.65
C VAL A 638 6.80 15.71 10.42
N THR A 639 7.37 14.66 9.85
CA THR A 639 6.69 13.38 9.68
C THR A 639 7.31 12.33 10.60
N LEU A 640 6.45 11.62 11.33
CA LEU A 640 6.80 10.46 12.13
C LEU A 640 6.47 9.20 11.32
N GLN A 641 7.48 8.51 10.82
CA GLN A 641 7.36 7.25 10.08
C GLN A 641 7.39 6.08 11.07
N MET A 642 6.22 5.63 11.50
CA MET A 642 6.05 4.64 12.55
C MET A 642 5.89 3.22 11.94
N PRO A 643 6.72 2.24 12.33
CA PRO A 643 6.46 0.85 12.01
C PRO A 643 5.32 0.33 12.88
N GLU A 644 4.22 -0.09 12.25
CA GLU A 644 3.07 -0.68 12.92
C GLU A 644 2.92 -2.17 12.56
N PRO A 645 2.43 -3.02 13.48
CA PRO A 645 2.05 -4.38 13.14
C PRO A 645 0.90 -4.40 12.12
N PHE A 646 0.85 -5.46 11.31
CA PHE A 646 -0.32 -5.79 10.47
C PHE A 646 -1.52 -6.20 11.32
N GLY A 647 -1.27 -6.93 12.41
CA GLY A 647 -2.31 -7.49 13.27
C GLY A 647 -2.23 -9.00 13.32
N ILE A 648 -3.09 -9.70 12.58
CA ILE A 648 -3.06 -11.17 12.46
C ILE A 648 -2.31 -11.55 11.18
N MET A 649 -1.27 -12.38 11.32
CA MET A 649 -0.48 -12.90 10.21
C MET A 649 -0.64 -14.41 10.07
N GLY A 650 -0.87 -14.88 8.85
CA GLY A 650 -0.68 -16.28 8.49
C GLY A 650 0.78 -16.54 8.13
N ILE A 651 1.38 -17.60 8.64
CA ILE A 651 2.77 -17.97 8.30
C ILE A 651 2.83 -19.46 7.97
N VAL A 652 3.14 -19.78 6.72
CA VAL A 652 3.31 -21.16 6.25
C VAL A 652 4.81 -21.43 6.10
N CYS A 653 5.30 -22.34 6.92
CA CYS A 653 6.72 -22.60 7.10
C CYS A 653 7.23 -23.65 6.09
N PRO A 654 8.54 -23.64 5.78
CA PRO A 654 9.13 -24.65 4.92
C PRO A 654 9.19 -26.01 5.63
N ASP A 655 9.30 -27.07 4.85
CA ASP A 655 9.56 -28.43 5.37
C ASP A 655 11.02 -28.64 5.82
N ALA A 656 11.94 -27.83 5.29
CA ALA A 656 13.34 -27.80 5.72
C ALA A 656 13.50 -27.05 7.04
N ALA A 657 14.44 -27.50 7.88
CA ALA A 657 14.74 -26.90 9.19
C ALA A 657 13.46 -26.69 10.04
N PRO A 658 12.76 -27.77 10.42
CA PRO A 658 11.38 -27.70 10.93
C PRO A 658 11.21 -26.87 12.22
N LEU A 659 12.26 -26.72 13.03
CA LEU A 659 12.26 -25.82 14.18
C LEU A 659 12.79 -24.43 13.77
N LEU A 660 13.96 -24.38 13.14
CA LEU A 660 14.65 -23.11 12.85
C LEU A 660 13.90 -22.24 11.84
N GLY A 661 13.33 -22.84 10.79
CA GLY A 661 12.52 -22.14 9.79
C GLY A 661 11.26 -21.53 10.43
N LEU A 662 10.58 -22.28 11.29
CA LEU A 662 9.42 -21.81 12.05
C LEU A 662 9.77 -20.59 12.91
N VAL A 663 10.78 -20.69 13.78
CA VAL A 663 11.13 -19.58 14.68
C VAL A 663 11.69 -18.38 13.91
N SER A 664 12.40 -18.62 12.80
CA SER A 664 12.96 -17.54 11.97
C SER A 664 11.87 -16.69 11.30
N LEU A 665 10.70 -17.27 11.03
CA LEU A 665 9.55 -16.59 10.44
C LEU A 665 8.60 -16.02 11.51
N VAL A 666 8.33 -16.78 12.57
CA VAL A 666 7.32 -16.42 13.58
C VAL A 666 7.81 -15.33 14.53
N LEU A 667 9.04 -15.44 15.04
CA LEU A 667 9.55 -14.52 16.06
C LEU A 667 9.69 -13.07 15.60
N PRO A 668 10.12 -12.72 14.36
CA PRO A 668 10.10 -11.32 13.93
C PRO A 668 8.68 -10.74 13.89
N ALA A 669 7.68 -11.53 13.50
CA ALA A 669 6.29 -11.09 13.48
C ALA A 669 5.78 -10.79 14.89
N ILE A 670 6.02 -11.69 15.84
CA ILE A 670 5.61 -11.54 17.24
C ILE A 670 6.35 -10.37 17.91
N ALA A 671 7.66 -10.23 17.66
CA ALA A 671 8.48 -9.12 18.17
C ALA A 671 7.91 -7.74 17.79
N MET A 672 7.35 -7.63 16.59
CA MET A 672 6.72 -6.40 16.09
C MET A 672 5.26 -6.23 16.52
N GLY A 673 4.72 -7.12 17.36
CA GLY A 673 3.37 -7.01 17.90
C GLY A 673 2.27 -7.70 17.08
N ASN A 674 2.63 -8.52 16.10
CA ASN A 674 1.67 -9.33 15.36
C ASN A 674 1.28 -10.59 16.15
N ARG A 675 0.07 -11.08 15.91
CA ARG A 675 -0.38 -12.42 16.34
C ARG A 675 -0.32 -13.34 15.13
N VAL A 676 0.13 -14.57 15.33
CA VAL A 676 0.50 -15.47 14.25
C VAL A 676 -0.35 -16.74 14.29
N VAL A 677 -0.86 -17.12 13.12
CA VAL A 677 -1.36 -18.47 12.83
C VAL A 677 -0.32 -19.15 11.95
N ALA A 678 0.48 -20.02 12.55
CA ALA A 678 1.57 -20.73 11.90
C ALA A 678 1.12 -22.12 11.45
N VAL A 679 1.43 -22.45 10.20
CA VAL A 679 1.40 -23.82 9.67
C VAL A 679 2.86 -24.29 9.61
N PRO A 680 3.30 -25.19 10.50
CA PRO A 680 4.69 -25.64 10.57
C PRO A 680 5.01 -26.61 9.42
N ALA A 681 6.25 -27.10 9.39
CA ALA A 681 6.68 -28.15 8.48
C ALA A 681 5.68 -29.34 8.51
N ALA A 682 5.05 -29.61 7.37
CA ALA A 682 4.06 -30.66 7.23
C ALA A 682 4.68 -32.06 7.39
N SER A 683 5.89 -32.24 6.85
CA SER A 683 6.65 -33.49 6.89
C SER A 683 7.19 -33.81 8.28
N ARG A 684 7.49 -32.78 9.08
CA ARG A 684 8.13 -32.89 10.40
C ARG A 684 7.54 -31.88 11.39
N PRO A 685 6.26 -32.03 11.76
CA PRO A 685 5.56 -31.06 12.61
C PRO A 685 5.91 -31.18 14.10
N LEU A 686 6.49 -32.31 14.53
CA LEU A 686 6.65 -32.63 15.96
C LEU A 686 7.52 -31.62 16.74
N PRO A 687 8.66 -31.11 16.21
CA PRO A 687 9.38 -30.02 16.88
C PRO A 687 8.51 -28.78 17.12
N ALA A 688 7.59 -28.45 16.21
CA ALA A 688 6.68 -27.33 16.39
C ALA A 688 5.62 -27.62 17.47
N THR A 689 5.14 -28.86 17.58
CA THR A 689 4.18 -29.22 18.65
C THR A 689 4.84 -29.29 20.03
N ASP A 690 6.11 -29.68 20.10
CA ASP A 690 6.91 -29.74 21.33
C ASP A 690 7.17 -28.32 21.91
N LEU A 691 7.11 -27.27 21.07
CA LEU A 691 7.13 -25.87 21.52
C LEU A 691 5.94 -25.50 22.39
N SER A 692 4.82 -26.22 22.38
CA SER A 692 3.64 -25.87 23.20
C SER A 692 4.01 -25.67 24.68
N GLN A 693 4.78 -26.59 25.26
CA GLN A 693 5.26 -26.44 26.63
C GLN A 693 6.27 -25.27 26.78
N VAL A 694 7.14 -25.04 25.79
CA VAL A 694 8.06 -23.88 25.84
C VAL A 694 7.25 -22.59 25.88
N LEU A 695 6.19 -22.47 25.08
CA LEU A 695 5.31 -21.31 25.03
C LEU A 695 4.57 -21.11 26.35
N ASP A 696 4.01 -22.18 26.92
CA ASP A 696 3.32 -22.16 28.21
C ASP A 696 4.26 -21.73 29.34
N CYS A 697 5.49 -22.24 29.36
CA CYS A 697 6.51 -21.89 30.36
C CYS A 697 7.12 -20.48 30.16
N SER A 698 6.88 -19.85 29.01
CA SER A 698 7.43 -18.52 28.67
C SER A 698 6.42 -17.39 28.83
N ASP A 699 5.27 -17.67 29.45
CA ASP A 699 4.15 -16.75 29.61
C ASP A 699 3.68 -16.15 28.26
N MET A 700 3.78 -16.92 27.17
CA MET A 700 3.28 -16.49 25.86
C MET A 700 1.77 -16.30 25.94
N PRO A 701 1.22 -15.09 25.74
CA PRO A 701 -0.22 -14.89 25.87
C PRO A 701 -1.00 -15.75 24.88
N GLY A 702 -2.08 -16.36 25.36
CA GLY A 702 -2.90 -17.25 24.54
C GLY A 702 -3.42 -16.54 23.28
N GLY A 703 -3.12 -17.13 22.12
CA GLY A 703 -3.52 -16.59 20.81
C GLY A 703 -2.45 -15.75 20.11
N VAL A 704 -1.34 -15.40 20.76
CA VAL A 704 -0.21 -14.69 20.10
C VAL A 704 0.51 -15.58 19.10
N LEU A 705 0.77 -16.84 19.46
CA LEU A 705 1.21 -17.88 18.54
C LEU A 705 0.20 -19.03 18.56
N ASN A 706 -0.31 -19.38 17.39
CA ASN A 706 -1.16 -20.54 17.17
C ASN A 706 -0.49 -21.44 16.14
N ILE A 707 -0.41 -22.75 16.39
CA ILE A 707 0.24 -23.74 15.53
C ILE A 707 -0.81 -24.72 15.06
N VAL A 708 -1.02 -24.79 13.74
CA VAL A 708 -1.98 -25.68 13.07
C VAL A 708 -1.21 -26.60 12.13
N THR A 709 -1.12 -27.89 12.47
CA THR A 709 -0.42 -28.92 11.69
C THR A 709 -1.34 -29.47 10.58
N GLY A 710 -0.79 -29.92 9.45
CA GLY A 710 -1.59 -30.53 8.38
C GLY A 710 -1.09 -30.22 6.95
N PRO A 711 -1.94 -30.41 5.92
CA PRO A 711 -1.62 -30.14 4.53
C PRO A 711 -1.35 -28.66 4.29
N LYS A 712 -0.06 -28.32 4.18
CA LYS A 712 0.40 -26.92 4.16
C LYS A 712 -0.27 -26.07 3.08
N ASP A 713 -0.41 -26.59 1.86
CA ASP A 713 -0.95 -25.83 0.73
C ASP A 713 -2.46 -25.61 0.85
N GLU A 714 -3.19 -26.60 1.38
CA GLU A 714 -4.63 -26.47 1.65
C GLU A 714 -4.87 -25.42 2.74
N LEU A 715 -4.13 -25.50 3.85
CA LEU A 715 -4.21 -24.54 4.95
C LEU A 715 -3.75 -23.14 4.53
N ALA A 716 -2.73 -23.06 3.67
CA ALA A 716 -2.26 -21.81 3.07
C ALA A 716 -3.37 -21.14 2.26
N GLY A 717 -4.12 -21.90 1.45
CA GLY A 717 -5.24 -21.37 0.69
C GLY A 717 -6.39 -20.86 1.59
N VAL A 718 -6.64 -21.53 2.72
CA VAL A 718 -7.59 -21.04 3.73
C VAL A 718 -7.13 -19.71 4.31
N LEU A 719 -5.85 -19.59 4.71
CA LEU A 719 -5.27 -18.35 5.23
C LEU A 719 -5.28 -17.23 4.18
N ALA A 720 -4.98 -17.54 2.93
CA ALA A 720 -4.98 -16.60 1.81
C ALA A 720 -6.36 -16.00 1.56
N LYS A 721 -7.44 -16.78 1.73
CA LYS A 721 -8.83 -16.34 1.57
C LYS A 721 -9.45 -15.71 2.83
N HIS A 722 -8.76 -15.73 3.97
CA HIS A 722 -9.34 -15.29 5.23
C HIS A 722 -9.32 -13.75 5.36
N ASP A 723 -10.46 -13.13 5.64
CA ASP A 723 -10.57 -11.66 5.68
C ASP A 723 -9.93 -11.02 6.93
N GLU A 724 -9.98 -11.71 8.08
CA GLU A 724 -9.29 -11.27 9.31
C GLU A 724 -7.76 -11.47 9.29
N VAL A 725 -7.20 -12.15 8.28
CA VAL A 725 -5.75 -12.25 8.12
C VAL A 725 -5.25 -11.04 7.34
N ALA A 726 -4.38 -10.24 7.94
CA ALA A 726 -3.92 -8.98 7.37
C ALA A 726 -2.66 -9.12 6.49
N ALA A 727 -1.84 -10.15 6.74
CA ALA A 727 -0.70 -10.50 5.92
C ALA A 727 -0.43 -12.02 5.94
N LEU A 728 0.18 -12.53 4.87
CA LEU A 728 0.51 -13.95 4.71
C LEU A 728 1.96 -14.11 4.25
N TRP A 729 2.73 -14.89 4.99
CA TRP A 729 4.03 -15.38 4.53
C TRP A 729 3.90 -16.84 4.14
N TYR A 730 4.47 -17.19 3.00
CA TYR A 730 4.45 -18.54 2.50
C TYR A 730 5.85 -18.90 2.00
N VAL A 731 6.44 -19.93 2.60
CA VAL A 731 7.74 -20.47 2.17
C VAL A 731 7.56 -21.92 1.78
N SER A 732 7.38 -22.16 0.48
CA SER A 732 7.30 -23.51 -0.08
C SER A 732 7.37 -23.44 -1.63
N GLY A 733 6.99 -24.53 -2.31
CA GLY A 733 7.09 -24.72 -3.75
C GLY A 733 6.35 -23.66 -4.59
N PRO A 734 6.75 -23.51 -5.88
CA PRO A 734 6.25 -22.48 -6.79
C PRO A 734 4.73 -22.52 -7.03
N GLU A 735 4.12 -23.70 -7.06
CA GLU A 735 2.66 -23.85 -7.26
C GLU A 735 1.87 -23.22 -6.11
N GLY A 736 2.23 -23.54 -4.86
CA GLY A 736 1.57 -22.93 -3.70
C GLY A 736 1.88 -21.44 -3.58
N ARG A 737 3.08 -20.97 -3.97
CA ARG A 737 3.39 -19.53 -4.08
C ARG A 737 2.41 -18.81 -5.01
N ALA A 738 2.15 -19.38 -6.20
CA ALA A 738 1.19 -18.83 -7.14
C ALA A 738 -0.25 -18.86 -6.59
N ALA A 739 -0.63 -19.97 -5.95
CA ALA A 739 -1.96 -20.14 -5.38
C ALA A 739 -2.27 -19.11 -4.29
N VAL A 740 -1.39 -18.94 -3.29
CA VAL A 740 -1.63 -17.99 -2.19
C VAL A 740 -1.71 -16.54 -2.67
N GLU A 741 -0.92 -16.18 -3.68
CA GLU A 741 -0.97 -14.85 -4.27
C GLU A 741 -2.29 -14.63 -5.02
N ALA A 742 -2.75 -15.60 -5.81
CA ALA A 742 -4.02 -15.50 -6.53
C ALA A 742 -5.23 -15.44 -5.57
N GLU A 743 -5.18 -16.18 -4.47
CA GLU A 743 -6.24 -16.27 -3.48
C GLU A 743 -6.27 -15.10 -2.49
N SER A 744 -5.16 -14.36 -2.35
CA SER A 744 -5.05 -13.16 -1.50
C SER A 744 -5.84 -11.93 -1.98
N THR A 745 -6.54 -12.05 -3.11
CA THR A 745 -7.27 -10.96 -3.76
C THR A 745 -8.55 -10.55 -3.04
N GLY A 746 -9.03 -11.31 -2.06
CA GLY A 746 -10.28 -11.04 -1.32
C GLY A 746 -10.24 -9.78 -0.45
N ASN A 747 -9.18 -9.58 0.34
CA ASN A 747 -8.95 -8.38 1.15
C ASN A 747 -7.63 -7.67 0.80
N LEU A 748 -6.96 -8.08 -0.28
CA LEU A 748 -5.66 -7.58 -0.73
C LEU A 748 -4.56 -7.60 0.34
N LYS A 749 -4.62 -8.57 1.26
CA LYS A 749 -3.57 -8.80 2.26
C LYS A 749 -2.18 -8.83 1.63
N SER A 750 -1.19 -8.30 2.35
CA SER A 750 0.20 -8.37 1.89
C SER A 750 0.67 -9.82 1.89
N VAL A 751 1.19 -10.30 0.75
CA VAL A 751 1.74 -11.65 0.63
C VAL A 751 3.24 -11.57 0.40
N TRP A 752 3.99 -12.34 1.20
CA TRP A 752 5.40 -12.58 0.97
C TRP A 752 5.61 -14.07 0.67
N ALA A 753 5.62 -14.38 -0.62
CA ALA A 753 5.86 -15.72 -1.15
C ALA A 753 7.35 -15.91 -1.44
N LEU A 754 8.01 -16.79 -0.67
CA LEU A 754 9.46 -17.00 -0.72
C LEU A 754 9.80 -18.40 -1.21
N ALA A 755 10.86 -18.47 -2.00
CA ALA A 755 11.60 -19.71 -2.17
C ALA A 755 12.19 -20.16 -0.82
N ASN A 756 12.28 -21.49 -0.64
CA ASN A 756 13.04 -22.05 0.47
C ASN A 756 14.52 -21.63 0.34
N ARG A 757 15.20 -21.52 1.48
CA ARG A 757 16.57 -21.00 1.58
C ARG A 757 17.33 -21.73 2.66
N ASP A 758 18.64 -21.54 2.71
CA ASP A 758 19.40 -22.00 3.86
C ASP A 758 19.04 -21.14 5.08
N TRP A 759 18.41 -21.75 6.08
CA TRP A 759 17.99 -21.09 7.31
C TRP A 759 19.12 -20.91 8.32
N THR A 760 20.24 -21.61 8.12
CA THR A 760 21.40 -21.55 9.01
C THR A 760 22.27 -20.32 8.75
N GLY A 761 22.30 -19.85 7.50
CA GLY A 761 23.06 -18.68 7.08
C GLY A 761 22.40 -17.32 7.37
N PRO A 762 23.06 -16.23 6.96
CA PRO A 762 22.58 -14.85 7.15
C PRO A 762 21.19 -14.56 6.57
N GLN A 763 20.82 -15.25 5.48
CA GLN A 763 19.54 -15.10 4.77
C GLN A 763 18.32 -15.64 5.54
N GLY A 764 18.53 -16.40 6.61
CA GLY A 764 17.49 -16.89 7.51
C GLY A 764 17.17 -15.96 8.69
N GLN A 765 17.83 -14.80 8.81
CA GLN A 765 17.53 -13.78 9.81
C GLN A 765 17.72 -12.36 9.28
N GLY A 766 17.22 -11.37 10.02
CA GLY A 766 17.65 -9.99 9.87
C GLY A 766 16.51 -8.99 9.85
N ARG A 767 16.86 -7.72 9.71
CA ARG A 767 15.91 -6.60 9.71
C ARG A 767 14.89 -6.65 8.57
N ALA A 768 15.19 -7.34 7.47
CA ALA A 768 14.24 -7.52 6.37
C ALA A 768 12.95 -8.26 6.80
N PHE A 769 13.05 -9.22 7.73
CA PHE A 769 11.88 -9.91 8.27
C PHE A 769 11.03 -8.97 9.14
N LEU A 770 11.67 -8.12 9.95
CA LEU A 770 10.98 -7.09 10.75
C LEU A 770 10.26 -6.09 9.84
N GLN A 771 10.94 -5.60 8.80
CA GLN A 771 10.34 -4.71 7.80
C GLN A 771 9.11 -5.34 7.16
N ARG A 772 9.20 -6.61 6.76
CA ARG A 772 8.08 -7.37 6.16
C ARG A 772 6.96 -7.70 7.16
N ALA A 773 7.23 -7.63 8.46
CA ALA A 773 6.27 -7.87 9.53
C ALA A 773 5.60 -6.57 10.00
N THR A 774 5.97 -5.43 9.41
CA THR A 774 5.42 -4.12 9.75
C THR A 774 4.92 -3.40 8.50
N GLN A 775 4.04 -2.44 8.72
CA GLN A 775 3.61 -1.45 7.74
C GLN A 775 3.98 -0.06 8.26
N VAL A 776 4.32 0.86 7.36
CA VAL A 776 4.73 2.22 7.75
C VAL A 776 3.50 3.12 7.82
N LYS A 777 3.24 3.72 8.99
CA LYS A 777 2.30 4.83 9.12
C LYS A 777 3.08 6.14 9.19
N THR A 778 2.72 7.12 8.37
CA THR A 778 3.33 8.46 8.38
C THR A 778 2.39 9.44 9.06
N ILE A 779 2.77 9.95 10.24
CA ILE A 779 1.99 10.94 10.98
C ILE A 779 2.64 12.32 10.78
N TRP A 780 1.89 13.24 10.19
CA TRP A 780 2.29 14.64 10.05
C TRP A 780 1.86 15.40 11.29
N VAL A 781 2.82 16.05 11.95
CA VAL A 781 2.56 16.85 13.15
C VAL A 781 3.13 18.26 12.96
N PRO A 782 2.44 19.29 13.48
CA PRO A 782 3.02 20.62 13.61
C PRO A 782 4.33 20.57 14.42
N TYR A 783 5.35 21.27 13.95
CA TYR A 783 6.64 21.37 14.63
C TYR A 783 7.25 22.74 14.36
N GLY A 784 7.66 23.44 15.43
CA GLY A 784 8.10 24.85 15.37
C GLY A 784 9.28 25.11 14.43
N GLU A 785 9.40 26.36 13.98
CA GLU A 785 10.47 26.85 13.09
C GLU A 785 11.86 26.86 13.72
#